data_AF-A0A2L2Y7J2-F1
#
_entry.id   AF-A0A2L2Y7J2-F1
#
_cell.length_a   1.000
_cell.length_b   1.000
_cell.length_c   1.000
_cell.angle_alpha   90.00
_cell.angle_beta   90.00
_cell.angle_gamma   90.00
#
_symmetry.space_group_name_H-M   'P 1'
#
loop_
_entity.id
_entity.type
_entity.pdbx_description
1 polymer ?
#
loop_
_entity_poly.entity_id
_entity_poly.type
_entity_poly.pdbx_seq_one_letter_code
_entity_poly.pdbx_strand_id
1 'polypeptide(L)'
;MPLYHCFGALSEECPSPDHKWEQGLVLRKEDVICQISFDLGRYYFFHEKYRNASKHFIRASEMYPKIKDPVFCQLDPSKLKGFYDACAHILGYQSSDANTPLKEALQISVKEGHNKTIEILKSDNLKMELPISLRDGVELSVLRDYEGKVDLLLYVVFSNAIRRTLSGEVVISNWNSLLKMYEEKSSIILCELLKDVIPTATPLMKNYLKNFARSLCLTSIPAKQLMKKYDKHLLGLFTGEELEMLFAYGPTAKRETYKFDKSFTDDINVQVAALERRLLTCSEAVNTKHLVNQLRNTKFYSTKHNYQHLWTLNKKWESPVAVSIFLKNVPMNVDQEMIHILLAKAAELRAIKKYHEARLLYQMIQTEVRNTSPRLSRFLNWEHLRVDLLEVLDSPFHFCQSSSYRAEIVQRIMTLLASYKKEREVPPDPNLMELCSAVLLNFREWEKLIEVEPKSDGYMQFAKVVASVCKEVLNKTGRNTPKEMWDTILPIFNNTVNNQHKRTNSGVMKDNSRESSQGIITKQQLYQFIKKLKDTLVLSIIISCLAKFYNILKDDSVGEIFLEYQGLWPSVISNSSVFNMMAVGEIFQNTLHHALSIHPTHTAWLRTKGDVMYVQGHYASALKYYISAAMVSSDFFSLPLPKAIFDDLQYKHMIHCCSKLQNHTQAAILHQFLDEPNYAMAFKALGERVCNDSCDTYYSCIWDITLLEFLVHHHTKRGETDCRQQVIQLIGQLELNSNNNEEIQREAASLRKGWFLRALAKQYL
;
A
#
# COMPACT_ATOMS: atom_id res chain seq x y z
N MET A 1 -83.30 -13.86 25.35
CA MET A 1 -82.77 -14.72 24.28
C MET A 1 -83.22 -16.15 24.55
N PRO A 2 -84.07 -16.73 23.69
CA PRO A 2 -84.47 -18.12 23.85
C PRO A 2 -83.26 -19.04 23.62
N LEU A 3 -83.11 -20.04 24.47
CA LEU A 3 -82.10 -21.09 24.35
C LEU A 3 -82.74 -22.35 23.76
N TYR A 4 -81.94 -23.32 23.33
CA TYR A 4 -82.43 -24.53 22.64
C TYR A 4 -83.52 -25.27 23.44
N HIS A 5 -83.37 -25.34 24.77
CA HIS A 5 -84.35 -25.98 25.67
C HIS A 5 -85.64 -25.17 25.89
N CYS A 6 -85.70 -23.90 25.45
CA CYS A 6 -86.93 -23.11 25.47
C CYS A 6 -87.92 -23.58 24.40
N PHE A 7 -87.45 -24.27 23.37
CA PHE A 7 -88.30 -24.76 22.29
C PHE A 7 -88.78 -26.18 22.60
N GLY A 8 -90.10 -26.34 22.78
CA GLY A 8 -90.71 -27.67 22.83
C GLY A 8 -90.46 -28.47 21.54
N ALA A 9 -90.31 -29.79 21.67
CA ALA A 9 -90.04 -30.68 20.54
C ALA A 9 -91.28 -30.83 19.65
N LEU A 10 -91.10 -30.63 18.33
CA LEU A 10 -92.14 -30.93 17.34
C LEU A 10 -92.32 -32.44 17.23
N SER A 11 -93.55 -32.91 17.36
CA SER A 11 -93.95 -34.31 17.12
C SER A 11 -95.23 -34.35 16.30
N GLU A 12 -95.49 -35.47 15.61
CA GLU A 12 -96.69 -35.63 14.76
C GLU A 12 -98.01 -35.48 15.53
N GLU A 13 -98.00 -35.72 16.85
CA GLU A 13 -99.17 -35.58 17.73
C GLU A 13 -99.36 -34.15 18.26
N CYS A 14 -98.35 -33.28 18.16
CA CYS A 14 -98.39 -31.92 18.72
C CYS A 14 -97.73 -30.91 17.74
N PRO A 15 -98.45 -30.48 16.68
CA PRO A 15 -97.90 -29.64 15.61
C PRO A 15 -97.56 -28.21 16.07
N SER A 16 -98.09 -27.77 17.21
CA SER A 16 -97.74 -26.51 17.87
C SER A 16 -97.26 -26.78 19.31
N PRO A 17 -95.96 -27.07 19.52
CA PRO A 17 -95.44 -27.34 20.85
C PRO A 17 -95.39 -26.08 21.71
N ASP A 18 -95.80 -26.18 22.97
CA ASP A 18 -95.69 -25.08 23.93
C ASP A 18 -94.20 -24.79 24.23
N HIS A 19 -93.77 -23.59 23.86
CA HIS A 19 -92.42 -23.11 24.09
C HIS A 19 -92.31 -22.48 25.48
N LYS A 20 -91.28 -22.90 26.25
CA LYS A 20 -91.01 -22.43 27.61
C LYS A 20 -90.13 -21.19 27.57
N TRP A 21 -90.72 -20.07 27.13
CA TRP A 21 -90.02 -18.79 26.98
C TRP A 21 -89.46 -18.24 28.29
N GLU A 22 -90.07 -18.60 29.42
CA GLU A 22 -89.62 -18.29 30.77
C GLU A 22 -88.25 -18.88 31.14
N GLN A 23 -87.79 -19.91 30.42
CA GLN A 23 -86.47 -20.51 30.60
C GLN A 23 -85.37 -19.83 29.76
N GLY A 24 -85.72 -18.77 29.03
CA GLY A 24 -84.81 -17.99 28.22
C GLY A 24 -83.93 -17.06 29.07
N LEU A 25 -82.78 -16.66 28.53
CA LEU A 25 -81.89 -15.72 29.20
C LEU A 25 -82.43 -14.30 29.08
N VAL A 26 -82.57 -13.60 30.21
CA VAL A 26 -82.89 -12.17 30.22
C VAL A 26 -81.62 -11.40 29.85
N LEU A 27 -81.64 -10.74 28.69
CA LEU A 27 -80.51 -9.94 28.22
C LEU A 27 -80.65 -8.50 28.71
N ARG A 28 -79.53 -7.94 29.18
CA ARG A 28 -79.47 -6.51 29.51
C ARG A 28 -79.37 -5.70 28.22
N LYS A 29 -80.00 -4.52 28.22
CA LYS A 29 -80.04 -3.64 27.05
C LYS A 29 -78.63 -3.20 26.64
N GLU A 30 -77.78 -2.92 27.60
CA GLU A 30 -76.40 -2.46 27.40
C GLU A 30 -75.53 -3.54 26.74
N ASP A 31 -75.75 -4.81 27.13
CA ASP A 31 -75.06 -6.00 26.62
C ASP A 31 -75.33 -6.20 25.12
N VAL A 32 -76.60 -6.07 24.72
CA VAL A 32 -77.02 -6.17 23.31
C VAL A 32 -76.53 -4.99 22.48
N ILE A 33 -76.67 -3.76 22.97
CA ILE A 33 -76.26 -2.57 22.20
C ILE A 33 -74.74 -2.54 22.01
N CYS A 34 -73.95 -2.96 23.00
CA CYS A 34 -72.48 -3.00 22.89
C CYS A 34 -72.05 -3.97 21.78
N GLN A 35 -72.58 -5.20 21.77
CA GLN A 35 -72.28 -6.20 20.76
C GLN A 35 -72.71 -5.75 19.36
N ILE A 36 -73.94 -5.26 19.21
CA ILE A 36 -74.45 -4.76 17.92
C ILE A 36 -73.63 -3.58 17.42
N SER A 37 -73.22 -2.66 18.31
CA SER A 37 -72.38 -1.52 17.93
C SER A 37 -71.01 -1.99 17.44
N PHE A 38 -70.43 -3.00 18.07
CA PHE A 38 -69.16 -3.57 17.62
C PHE A 38 -69.28 -4.28 16.26
N ASP A 39 -70.32 -5.09 16.07
CA ASP A 39 -70.52 -5.82 14.81
C ASP A 39 -70.90 -4.89 13.65
N LEU A 40 -71.74 -3.88 13.89
CA LEU A 40 -72.01 -2.82 12.91
C LEU A 40 -70.75 -2.01 12.60
N GLY A 41 -69.92 -1.72 13.61
CA GLY A 41 -68.62 -1.08 13.44
C GLY A 41 -67.74 -1.89 12.49
N ARG A 42 -67.63 -3.20 12.71
CA ARG A 42 -66.88 -4.12 11.84
C ARG A 42 -67.44 -4.16 10.42
N TYR A 43 -68.76 -4.26 10.27
CA TYR A 43 -69.43 -4.23 8.97
C TYR A 43 -69.10 -2.95 8.19
N TYR A 44 -69.25 -1.77 8.83
CA TYR A 44 -68.92 -0.50 8.18
C TYR A 44 -67.42 -0.35 7.89
N PHE A 45 -66.55 -0.92 8.73
CA PHE A 45 -65.11 -0.93 8.50
C PHE A 45 -64.75 -1.76 7.26
N PHE A 46 -65.33 -2.95 7.10
CA PHE A 46 -65.13 -3.78 5.90
C PHE A 46 -65.68 -3.14 4.62
N HIS A 47 -66.73 -2.33 4.72
CA HIS A 47 -67.26 -1.55 3.59
C HIS A 47 -66.60 -0.18 3.41
N GLU A 48 -65.44 0.06 4.04
CA GLU A 48 -64.64 1.28 3.93
C GLU A 48 -65.37 2.58 4.34
N LYS A 49 -66.49 2.46 5.08
CA LYS A 49 -67.27 3.59 5.62
C LYS A 49 -66.73 3.98 7.00
N TYR A 50 -65.45 4.37 7.04
CA TYR A 50 -64.67 4.55 8.28
C TYR A 50 -65.28 5.54 9.28
N ARG A 51 -65.94 6.62 8.81
CA ARG A 51 -66.59 7.61 9.69
C ARG A 51 -67.78 7.04 10.46
N ASN A 52 -68.54 6.13 9.85
CA ASN A 52 -69.65 5.46 10.52
C ASN A 52 -69.13 4.34 11.41
N ALA A 53 -68.14 3.57 10.95
CA ALA A 53 -67.46 2.55 11.75
C ALA A 53 -66.90 3.13 13.06
N SER A 54 -66.21 4.27 12.99
CA SER A 54 -65.64 4.99 14.14
C SER A 54 -66.70 5.36 15.19
N LYS A 55 -67.86 5.91 14.78
CA LYS A 55 -68.97 6.22 15.70
C LYS A 55 -69.47 5.00 16.46
N HIS A 56 -69.56 3.87 15.77
CA HIS A 56 -70.02 2.61 16.34
C HIS A 56 -68.97 1.97 17.27
N PHE A 57 -67.68 2.07 16.95
CA PHE A 57 -66.61 1.64 17.85
C PHE A 57 -66.47 2.51 19.10
N ILE A 58 -66.62 3.83 19.00
CA ILE A 58 -66.68 4.74 20.15
C ILE A 58 -67.85 4.38 21.07
N ARG A 59 -69.03 4.16 20.48
CA ARG A 59 -70.21 3.77 21.25
C ARG A 59 -70.04 2.41 21.93
N ALA A 60 -69.36 1.46 21.29
CA ALA A 60 -69.03 0.18 21.89
C ALA A 60 -68.02 0.33 23.04
N SER A 61 -66.99 1.18 22.90
CA SER A 61 -65.97 1.42 23.93
C SER A 61 -66.50 2.17 25.16
N GLU A 62 -67.48 3.06 24.98
CA GLU A 62 -68.14 3.76 26.10
C GLU A 62 -69.08 2.86 26.92
N MET A 63 -69.67 1.84 26.28
CA MET A 63 -70.63 0.93 26.92
C MET A 63 -69.98 -0.32 27.51
N TYR A 64 -68.88 -0.81 26.94
CA TYR A 64 -68.20 -2.02 27.40
C TYR A 64 -67.82 -1.99 28.90
N PRO A 65 -67.27 -0.90 29.47
CA PRO A 65 -66.94 -0.82 30.90
C PRO A 65 -68.17 -0.85 31.83
N LYS A 66 -69.36 -0.56 31.30
CA LYS A 66 -70.62 -0.48 32.06
C LYS A 66 -71.30 -1.85 32.19
N ILE A 67 -70.82 -2.87 31.47
CA ILE A 67 -71.38 -4.23 31.51
C ILE A 67 -70.69 -5.03 32.62
N LYS A 68 -71.46 -5.41 33.65
CA LYS A 68 -71.04 -6.37 34.68
C LYS A 68 -71.66 -7.73 34.36
N ASP A 69 -70.83 -8.74 34.08
CA ASP A 69 -71.17 -10.10 33.62
C ASP A 69 -71.92 -10.12 32.26
N PRO A 70 -71.20 -10.03 31.12
CA PRO A 70 -71.80 -10.10 29.80
C PRO A 70 -72.33 -11.51 29.51
N VAL A 71 -73.59 -11.60 29.06
CA VAL A 71 -74.25 -12.86 28.68
C VAL A 71 -74.33 -12.98 27.16
N PHE A 72 -74.43 -11.85 26.44
CA PHE A 72 -74.54 -11.76 24.99
C PHE A 72 -73.32 -11.11 24.32
N CYS A 73 -72.69 -10.11 24.93
CA CYS A 73 -71.52 -9.45 24.38
C CYS A 73 -70.28 -10.36 24.46
N GLN A 74 -69.77 -10.77 23.29
CA GLN A 74 -68.53 -11.54 23.13
C GLN A 74 -67.42 -10.69 22.52
N LEU A 75 -67.48 -9.38 22.75
CA LEU A 75 -66.51 -8.43 22.23
C LEU A 75 -65.12 -8.71 22.82
N ASP A 76 -64.15 -8.85 21.91
CA ASP A 76 -62.74 -8.92 22.23
C ASP A 76 -62.16 -7.49 22.36
N PRO A 77 -61.75 -7.05 23.57
CA PRO A 77 -61.31 -5.68 23.82
C PRO A 77 -60.06 -5.31 23.03
N SER A 78 -59.18 -6.29 22.74
CA SER A 78 -57.98 -6.06 21.92
C SER A 78 -58.36 -5.78 20.47
N LYS A 79 -59.36 -6.48 19.93
CA LYS A 79 -59.87 -6.22 18.57
C LYS A 79 -60.60 -4.89 18.46
N LEU A 80 -61.43 -4.54 19.44
CA LEU A 80 -62.10 -3.23 19.47
C LEU A 80 -61.07 -2.10 19.47
N LYS A 81 -60.01 -2.20 20.29
CA LYS A 81 -58.93 -1.22 20.31
C LYS A 81 -58.24 -1.12 18.94
N GLY A 82 -57.90 -2.24 18.32
CA GLY A 82 -57.27 -2.25 17.00
C GLY A 82 -58.13 -1.60 15.90
N PHE A 83 -59.43 -1.87 15.88
CA PHE A 83 -60.35 -1.23 14.92
C PHE A 83 -60.55 0.27 15.19
N TYR A 84 -60.62 0.66 16.46
CA TYR A 84 -60.71 2.06 16.86
C TYR A 84 -59.46 2.84 16.43
N ASP A 85 -58.26 2.32 16.72
CA ASP A 85 -56.98 2.94 16.37
C ASP A 85 -56.82 3.07 14.85
N ALA A 86 -57.22 2.02 14.09
CA ALA A 86 -57.22 2.06 12.64
C ALA A 86 -58.17 3.13 12.09
N CYS A 87 -59.40 3.24 12.62
CA CYS A 87 -60.33 4.30 12.25
C CYS A 87 -59.81 5.70 12.61
N ALA A 88 -59.19 5.86 13.79
CA ALA A 88 -58.63 7.13 14.24
C ALA A 88 -57.47 7.60 13.36
N HIS A 89 -56.61 6.67 12.93
CA HIS A 89 -55.52 6.94 11.98
C HIS A 89 -56.05 7.35 10.60
N ILE A 90 -57.05 6.62 10.05
CA ILE A 90 -57.62 6.91 8.72
C ILE A 90 -58.34 8.27 8.69
N LEU A 91 -59.02 8.63 9.78
CA LEU A 91 -59.82 9.86 9.86
C LEU A 91 -59.05 11.07 10.43
N GLY A 92 -57.80 10.89 10.84
CA GLY A 92 -56.94 11.97 11.34
C GLY A 92 -57.31 12.52 12.73
N TYR A 93 -57.95 11.72 13.58
CA TYR A 93 -58.42 12.16 14.91
C TYR A 93 -57.36 12.10 16.03
N GLN A 94 -56.11 11.76 15.74
CA GLN A 94 -55.09 11.72 16.79
C GLN A 94 -54.67 13.13 17.23
N SER A 95 -55.13 13.52 18.41
CA SER A 95 -54.45 14.51 19.24
C SER A 95 -53.04 14.01 19.54
N SER A 96 -52.07 14.90 19.35
CA SER A 96 -50.66 14.70 19.65
C SER A 96 -50.44 14.35 21.12
N ASP A 97 -50.37 13.07 21.45
CA ASP A 97 -49.89 12.57 22.74
C ASP A 97 -48.50 11.94 22.62
N ALA A 98 -47.74 12.06 23.71
CA ALA A 98 -46.31 11.85 23.87
C ALA A 98 -45.77 10.41 23.68
N ASN A 99 -46.45 9.56 22.90
CA ASN A 99 -46.08 8.15 22.66
C ASN A 99 -46.15 7.79 21.18
N THR A 100 -45.58 8.59 20.29
CA THR A 100 -45.31 8.12 18.91
C THR A 100 -44.29 6.97 18.98
N PRO A 101 -44.61 5.77 18.44
CA PRO A 101 -43.67 4.66 18.36
C PRO A 101 -42.35 5.11 17.70
N LEU A 102 -41.20 4.71 18.24
CA LEU A 102 -39.89 5.11 17.71
C LEU A 102 -39.75 4.84 16.20
N LYS A 103 -40.43 3.82 15.71
CA LYS A 103 -40.49 3.46 14.28
C LYS A 103 -41.10 4.57 13.43
N GLU A 104 -42.20 5.16 13.87
CA GLU A 104 -42.89 6.23 13.15
C GLU A 104 -42.09 7.54 13.24
N ALA A 105 -41.55 7.84 14.42
CA ALA A 105 -40.66 8.99 14.62
C ALA A 105 -39.41 8.91 13.72
N LEU A 106 -38.82 7.72 13.58
CA LEU A 106 -37.68 7.51 12.70
C LEU A 106 -38.05 7.72 11.22
N GLN A 107 -39.19 7.17 10.79
CA GLN A 107 -39.66 7.33 9.40
C GLN A 107 -39.97 8.78 9.05
N ILE A 108 -40.55 9.55 9.99
CA ILE A 108 -40.76 10.99 9.83
C ILE A 108 -39.41 11.71 9.75
N SER A 109 -38.47 11.41 10.66
CA SER A 109 -37.14 12.03 10.63
C SER A 109 -36.37 11.74 9.35
N VAL A 110 -36.52 10.56 8.74
CA VAL A 110 -35.89 10.23 7.45
C VAL A 110 -36.48 11.09 6.32
N LYS A 111 -37.82 11.27 6.30
CA LYS A 111 -38.49 12.14 5.32
C LYS A 111 -38.11 13.61 5.47
N GLU A 112 -37.82 14.05 6.69
CA GLU A 112 -37.41 15.43 7.01
C GLU A 112 -35.90 15.68 6.88
N GLY A 113 -35.13 14.77 6.26
CA GLY A 113 -33.70 14.98 5.99
C GLY A 113 -32.76 14.65 7.16
N HIS A 114 -33.17 13.72 8.04
CA HIS A 114 -32.40 13.16 9.16
C HIS A 114 -32.21 14.05 10.40
N ASN A 115 -32.99 15.11 10.56
CA ASN A 115 -32.80 16.11 11.63
C ASN A 115 -32.84 15.57 13.07
N LYS A 116 -33.63 14.51 13.35
CA LYS A 116 -33.78 13.90 14.68
C LYS A 116 -33.25 12.47 14.77
N THR A 117 -32.55 12.01 13.73
CA THR A 117 -32.16 10.59 13.61
C THR A 117 -31.19 10.17 14.73
N ILE A 118 -30.24 11.03 15.13
CA ILE A 118 -29.26 10.72 16.17
C ILE A 118 -29.93 10.48 17.53
N GLU A 119 -30.84 11.36 17.94
CA GLU A 119 -31.56 11.27 19.22
C GLU A 119 -32.44 10.02 19.28
N ILE A 120 -33.13 9.70 18.18
CA ILE A 120 -33.98 8.51 18.06
C ILE A 120 -33.14 7.23 18.20
N LEU A 121 -31.99 7.16 17.53
CA LEU A 121 -31.10 6.00 17.63
C LEU A 121 -30.45 5.86 19.01
N LYS A 122 -30.10 6.96 19.68
CA LYS A 122 -29.61 6.95 21.07
C LYS A 122 -30.68 6.42 22.03
N SER A 123 -31.91 6.92 21.90
CA SER A 123 -33.06 6.45 22.68
C SER A 123 -33.34 4.96 22.45
N ASP A 124 -33.26 4.51 21.20
CA ASP A 124 -33.45 3.11 20.84
C ASP A 124 -32.29 2.19 21.29
N ASN A 125 -31.06 2.69 21.47
CA ASN A 125 -29.99 1.87 22.07
C ASN A 125 -30.31 1.50 23.53
N LEU A 126 -31.16 2.27 24.21
CA LEU A 126 -31.64 1.99 25.56
C LEU A 126 -32.92 1.12 25.54
N LYS A 127 -33.86 1.42 24.65
CA LYS A 127 -35.18 0.77 24.58
C LYS A 127 -35.21 -0.51 23.76
N MET A 128 -34.34 -0.63 22.76
CA MET A 128 -34.19 -1.76 21.84
C MET A 128 -35.48 -2.16 21.09
N GLU A 129 -36.29 -1.19 20.68
CA GLU A 129 -37.61 -1.39 20.05
C GLU A 129 -37.53 -1.45 18.51
N LEU A 130 -36.54 -0.81 17.89
CA LEU A 130 -36.42 -0.73 16.44
C LEU A 130 -35.83 -2.03 15.85
N PRO A 131 -36.41 -2.52 14.73
CA PRO A 131 -35.79 -3.57 13.93
C PRO A 131 -34.44 -3.13 13.34
N ILE A 132 -33.46 -4.04 13.36
CA ILE A 132 -32.11 -3.78 12.83
C ILE A 132 -32.14 -3.47 11.33
N SER A 133 -33.02 -4.13 10.56
CA SER A 133 -33.19 -3.85 9.12
C SER A 133 -33.60 -2.40 8.82
N LEU A 134 -34.37 -1.76 9.72
CA LEU A 134 -34.75 -0.36 9.56
C LEU A 134 -33.57 0.56 9.83
N ARG A 135 -32.74 0.22 10.82
CA ARG A 135 -31.49 0.95 11.12
C ARG A 135 -30.47 0.83 9.98
N ASP A 136 -30.37 -0.33 9.35
CA ASP A 136 -29.53 -0.56 8.17
C ASP A 136 -30.01 0.30 6.99
N GLY A 137 -31.33 0.38 6.78
CA GLY A 137 -31.92 1.26 5.77
C GLY A 137 -31.59 2.74 5.98
N VAL A 138 -31.56 3.20 7.23
CA VAL A 138 -31.15 4.57 7.60
C VAL A 138 -29.66 4.80 7.39
N GLU A 139 -28.82 3.82 7.74
CA GLU A 139 -27.37 3.91 7.48
C GLU A 139 -27.08 4.02 5.98
N LEU A 140 -27.77 3.21 5.16
CA LEU A 140 -27.66 3.27 3.71
C LEU A 140 -28.18 4.58 3.12
N SER A 141 -29.26 5.16 3.66
CA SER A 141 -29.76 6.45 3.17
C SER A 141 -28.78 7.58 3.45
N VAL A 142 -28.20 7.63 4.66
CA VAL A 142 -27.19 8.63 5.04
C VAL A 142 -25.90 8.46 4.23
N LEU A 143 -25.51 7.22 3.90
CA LEU A 143 -24.37 6.95 3.02
C LEU A 143 -24.59 7.41 1.57
N ARG A 144 -25.83 7.40 1.07
CA ARG A 144 -26.15 7.90 -0.28
C ARG A 144 -26.18 9.44 -0.32
N ASP A 145 -26.64 10.07 0.75
CA ASP A 145 -26.75 11.53 0.88
C ASP A 145 -25.50 12.16 1.54
N TYR A 146 -24.34 11.50 1.41
CA TYR A 146 -23.13 11.73 2.21
C TYR A 146 -22.47 13.11 2.03
N GLU A 147 -22.89 13.94 1.08
CA GLU A 147 -22.27 15.25 0.79
C GLU A 147 -22.16 16.15 2.04
N GLY A 148 -21.00 16.11 2.70
CA GLY A 148 -20.63 16.96 3.85
C GLY A 148 -21.19 16.55 5.22
N LYS A 149 -22.02 15.51 5.35
CA LYS A 149 -22.68 15.11 6.61
C LYS A 149 -21.91 14.06 7.42
N VAL A 150 -20.60 14.25 7.59
CA VAL A 150 -19.70 13.27 8.24
C VAL A 150 -20.11 12.96 9.68
N ASP A 151 -20.47 13.98 10.47
CA ASP A 151 -20.82 13.76 11.88
C ASP A 151 -22.09 12.90 12.01
N LEU A 152 -23.13 13.16 11.20
CA LEU A 152 -24.34 12.35 11.16
C LEU A 152 -24.03 10.90 10.81
N LEU A 153 -23.18 10.66 9.80
CA LEU A 153 -22.77 9.30 9.43
C LEU A 153 -22.08 8.58 10.58
N LEU A 154 -21.10 9.22 11.23
CA LEU A 154 -20.38 8.61 12.35
C LEU A 154 -21.34 8.24 13.49
N TYR A 155 -22.26 9.15 13.87
CA TYR A 155 -23.24 8.86 14.92
C TYR A 155 -24.17 7.68 14.56
N VAL A 156 -24.64 7.60 13.31
CA VAL A 156 -25.50 6.48 12.87
C VAL A 156 -24.74 5.16 12.86
N VAL A 157 -23.55 5.12 12.26
CA VAL A 157 -22.73 3.89 12.14
C VAL A 157 -22.31 3.36 13.52
N PHE A 158 -21.82 4.22 14.41
CA PHE A 158 -21.40 3.80 15.75
C PHE A 158 -22.59 3.46 16.66
N SER A 159 -23.73 4.14 16.50
CA SER A 159 -24.96 3.77 17.21
C SER A 159 -25.47 2.39 16.78
N ASN A 160 -25.44 2.09 15.48
CA ASN A 160 -25.80 0.78 14.95
C ASN A 160 -24.81 -0.32 15.38
N ALA A 161 -23.51 -0.01 15.44
CA ALA A 161 -22.49 -0.93 15.95
C ALA A 161 -22.74 -1.30 17.42
N ILE A 162 -23.06 -0.32 18.27
CA ILE A 162 -23.40 -0.55 19.68
C ILE A 162 -24.71 -1.36 19.78
N ARG A 163 -25.75 -1.00 19.01
CA ARG A 163 -27.03 -1.74 19.00
C ARG A 163 -26.86 -3.22 18.65
N ARG A 164 -26.05 -3.53 17.62
CA ARG A 164 -25.73 -4.92 17.20
C ARG A 164 -24.92 -5.65 18.27
N THR A 165 -23.95 -4.97 18.87
CA THR A 165 -23.16 -5.53 19.99
C THR A 165 -24.06 -5.88 21.18
N LEU A 166 -25.03 -5.02 21.53
CA LEU A 166 -26.00 -5.31 22.60
C LEU A 166 -26.90 -6.52 22.29
N SER A 167 -27.29 -6.70 21.01
CA SER A 167 -28.01 -7.89 20.56
C SER A 167 -27.16 -9.17 20.49
N GLY A 168 -25.83 -9.07 20.60
CA GLY A 168 -24.92 -10.19 20.37
C GLY A 168 -24.75 -10.55 18.88
N GLU A 169 -25.11 -9.65 17.96
CA GLU A 169 -24.96 -9.85 16.52
C GLU A 169 -23.61 -9.35 16.01
N VAL A 170 -23.20 -9.86 14.84
CA VAL A 170 -21.99 -9.40 14.16
C VAL A 170 -22.17 -7.95 13.69
N VAL A 171 -21.16 -7.13 13.95
CA VAL A 171 -21.11 -5.74 13.48
C VAL A 171 -20.65 -5.73 12.02
N ILE A 172 -21.59 -5.59 11.08
CA ILE A 172 -21.36 -5.66 9.62
C ILE A 172 -20.96 -4.28 9.03
N SER A 173 -21.12 -3.19 9.78
CA SER A 173 -20.91 -1.82 9.28
C SER A 173 -19.43 -1.46 9.03
N ASN A 174 -19.20 -0.43 8.22
CA ASN A 174 -17.86 0.13 7.90
C ASN A 174 -17.20 0.89 9.08
N TRP A 175 -17.60 0.61 10.32
CA TRP A 175 -17.14 1.33 11.51
C TRP A 175 -15.61 1.29 11.65
N ASN A 176 -14.95 0.18 11.28
CA ASN A 176 -13.49 0.03 11.37
C ASN A 176 -12.73 0.95 10.40
N SER A 177 -13.20 1.12 9.17
CA SER A 177 -12.55 2.01 8.19
C SER A 177 -12.80 3.48 8.55
N LEU A 178 -14.02 3.81 8.99
CA LEU A 178 -14.38 5.16 9.46
C LEU A 178 -13.64 5.54 10.74
N LEU A 179 -13.45 4.60 11.67
CA LEU A 179 -12.63 4.80 12.87
C LEU A 179 -11.20 5.15 12.50
N LYS A 180 -10.57 4.45 11.55
CA LYS A 180 -9.21 4.76 11.08
C LYS A 180 -9.10 6.11 10.35
N MET A 181 -10.14 6.51 9.64
CA MET A 181 -10.16 7.77 8.89
C MET A 181 -10.37 8.99 9.80
N TYR A 182 -11.21 8.85 10.84
CA TYR A 182 -11.59 9.91 11.77
C TYR A 182 -11.32 9.51 13.23
N GLU A 183 -10.09 9.10 13.56
CA GLU A 183 -9.75 8.44 14.83
C GLU A 183 -10.18 9.22 16.08
N GLU A 184 -9.87 10.51 16.16
CA GLU A 184 -10.17 11.33 17.34
C GLU A 184 -11.68 11.56 17.52
N LYS A 185 -12.36 12.02 16.45
CA LYS A 185 -13.80 12.30 16.48
C LYS A 185 -14.63 11.03 16.74
N SER A 186 -14.31 9.94 16.04
CA SER A 186 -14.99 8.65 16.20
C SER A 186 -14.85 8.10 17.61
N SER A 187 -13.65 8.23 18.21
CA SER A 187 -13.40 7.79 19.57
C SER A 187 -14.20 8.58 20.61
N ILE A 188 -14.38 9.90 20.41
CA ILE A 188 -15.19 10.74 21.28
C ILE A 188 -16.66 10.31 21.23
N ILE A 189 -17.23 10.18 20.02
CA ILE A 189 -18.62 9.76 19.80
C ILE A 189 -18.88 8.39 20.42
N LEU A 190 -17.95 7.44 20.24
CA LEU A 190 -18.11 6.11 20.79
C LEU A 190 -18.08 6.11 22.33
N CYS A 191 -17.17 6.88 22.95
CA CYS A 191 -17.13 7.01 24.42
C CYS A 191 -18.43 7.63 24.97
N GLU A 192 -19.00 8.61 24.26
CA GLU A 192 -20.28 9.22 24.60
C GLU A 192 -21.42 8.20 24.55
N LEU A 193 -21.54 7.44 23.45
CA LEU A 193 -22.61 6.44 23.30
C LEU A 193 -22.47 5.28 24.30
N LEU A 194 -21.23 4.84 24.59
CA LEU A 194 -20.99 3.78 25.58
C LEU A 194 -21.34 4.23 27.00
N LYS A 195 -21.08 5.50 27.34
CA LYS A 195 -21.41 6.07 28.65
C LYS A 195 -22.91 5.92 28.99
N ASP A 196 -23.78 6.10 28.02
CA ASP A 196 -25.23 6.05 28.21
C ASP A 196 -25.75 4.61 28.33
N VAL A 197 -25.10 3.65 27.66
CA VAL A 197 -25.56 2.26 27.54
C VAL A 197 -25.00 1.35 28.65
N ILE A 198 -23.77 1.56 29.11
CA ILE A 198 -23.13 0.70 30.12
C ILE A 198 -23.96 0.57 31.43
N PRO A 199 -24.58 1.64 31.97
CA PRO A 199 -25.35 1.55 33.22
C PRO A 199 -26.64 0.74 33.08
N THR A 200 -27.27 0.76 31.91
CA THR A 200 -28.56 0.12 31.62
C THR A 200 -28.43 -1.30 31.06
N ALA A 201 -27.22 -1.70 30.68
CA ALA A 201 -26.93 -3.00 30.10
C ALA A 201 -27.10 -4.17 31.10
N THR A 202 -27.72 -5.25 30.64
CA THR A 202 -27.79 -6.52 31.37
C THR A 202 -26.39 -7.19 31.51
N PRO A 203 -26.18 -8.14 32.43
CA PRO A 203 -24.89 -8.83 32.58
C PRO A 203 -24.37 -9.46 31.28
N LEU A 204 -25.27 -10.04 30.47
CA LEU A 204 -24.93 -10.60 29.16
C LEU A 204 -24.44 -9.50 28.18
N MET A 205 -25.17 -8.39 28.11
CA MET A 205 -24.81 -7.25 27.27
C MET A 205 -23.48 -6.62 27.70
N LYS A 206 -23.20 -6.55 29.00
CA LYS A 206 -21.92 -6.08 29.53
C LYS A 206 -20.75 -6.94 29.06
N ASN A 207 -20.93 -8.26 28.96
CA ASN A 207 -19.90 -9.14 28.38
C ASN A 207 -19.64 -8.85 26.89
N TYR A 208 -20.68 -8.59 26.10
CA TYR A 208 -20.51 -8.20 24.70
C TYR A 208 -19.83 -6.84 24.54
N LEU A 209 -20.25 -5.85 25.31
CA LEU A 209 -19.62 -4.52 25.34
C LEU A 209 -18.16 -4.59 25.80
N LYS A 210 -17.84 -5.47 26.76
CA LYS A 210 -16.47 -5.72 27.23
C LYS A 210 -15.57 -6.22 26.09
N ASN A 211 -16.05 -7.18 25.29
CA ASN A 211 -15.28 -7.69 24.14
C ASN A 211 -15.16 -6.64 23.02
N PHE A 212 -16.21 -5.86 22.78
CA PHE A 212 -16.18 -4.76 21.82
C PHE A 212 -15.17 -3.67 22.22
N ALA A 213 -15.16 -3.25 23.48
CA ALA A 213 -14.19 -2.28 24.01
C ALA A 213 -12.75 -2.80 23.96
N ARG A 214 -12.51 -4.10 24.22
CA ARG A 214 -11.20 -4.73 24.03
C ARG A 214 -10.73 -4.66 22.59
N SER A 215 -11.58 -5.04 21.64
CA SER A 215 -11.29 -4.95 20.21
C SER A 215 -10.91 -3.54 19.80
N LEU A 216 -11.68 -2.54 20.26
CA LEU A 216 -11.42 -1.13 20.00
C LEU A 216 -10.04 -0.67 20.51
N CYS A 217 -9.70 -0.99 21.77
CA CYS A 217 -8.40 -0.68 22.38
C CYS A 217 -7.21 -1.28 21.62
N LEU A 218 -7.40 -2.42 20.97
CA LEU A 218 -6.36 -3.08 20.16
C LEU A 218 -6.24 -2.45 18.77
N THR A 219 -7.34 -1.95 18.21
CA THR A 219 -7.37 -1.39 16.85
C THR A 219 -6.85 0.05 16.72
N SER A 220 -6.99 0.90 17.75
CA SER A 220 -6.67 2.34 17.66
C SER A 220 -6.01 2.90 18.93
N ILE A 221 -4.85 3.55 18.75
CA ILE A 221 -4.08 4.17 19.85
C ILE A 221 -4.81 5.39 20.44
N PRO A 222 -5.38 6.33 19.64
CA PRO A 222 -6.18 7.43 20.19
C PRO A 222 -7.42 6.95 20.94
N ALA A 223 -8.12 5.92 20.43
CA ALA A 223 -9.27 5.34 21.13
C ALA A 223 -8.87 4.80 22.51
N LYS A 224 -7.73 4.11 22.58
CA LYS A 224 -7.14 3.62 23.84
C LYS A 224 -6.80 4.74 24.82
N GLN A 225 -6.19 5.84 24.35
CA GLN A 225 -5.85 6.98 25.19
C GLN A 225 -7.09 7.73 25.70
N LEU A 226 -8.12 7.86 24.87
CA LEU A 226 -9.38 8.50 25.25
C LEU A 226 -10.16 7.62 26.24
N MET A 227 -10.27 6.32 26.00
CA MET A 227 -10.89 5.38 26.94
C MET A 227 -10.21 5.40 28.31
N LYS A 228 -8.89 5.56 28.37
CA LYS A 228 -8.18 5.75 29.64
C LYS A 228 -8.65 7.00 30.42
N LYS A 229 -9.12 8.05 29.75
CA LYS A 229 -9.72 9.22 30.40
C LYS A 229 -11.14 8.94 30.92
N TYR A 230 -11.83 7.94 30.38
CA TYR A 230 -13.19 7.52 30.74
C TYR A 230 -13.24 6.31 31.70
N ASP A 231 -12.14 6.05 32.41
CA ASP A 231 -11.93 4.87 33.28
C ASP A 231 -13.08 4.61 34.27
N LYS A 232 -13.69 5.67 34.82
CA LYS A 232 -14.80 5.57 35.77
C LYS A 232 -16.03 4.82 35.24
N HIS A 233 -16.33 4.94 33.95
CA HIS A 233 -17.46 4.22 33.32
C HIS A 233 -17.05 2.82 32.88
N LEU A 234 -15.77 2.61 32.57
CA LEU A 234 -15.22 1.30 32.20
C LEU A 234 -15.09 0.35 33.38
N LEU A 235 -15.00 0.85 34.61
CA LEU A 235 -15.12 0.05 35.84
C LEU A 235 -16.47 -0.70 35.95
N GLY A 236 -17.49 -0.26 35.19
CA GLY A 236 -18.76 -1.00 35.06
C GLY A 236 -18.69 -2.24 34.15
N LEU A 237 -17.60 -2.40 33.37
CA LEU A 237 -17.36 -3.48 32.41
C LEU A 237 -16.10 -4.32 32.74
N PHE A 238 -15.08 -3.70 33.33
CA PHE A 238 -13.78 -4.29 33.59
C PHE A 238 -13.42 -4.23 35.08
N THR A 239 -12.65 -5.20 35.54
CA THR A 239 -11.98 -5.11 36.84
C THR A 239 -10.75 -4.19 36.77
N GLY A 240 -10.29 -3.67 37.92
CA GLY A 240 -9.12 -2.79 37.97
C GLY A 240 -7.85 -3.43 37.37
N GLU A 241 -7.60 -4.70 37.67
CA GLU A 241 -6.46 -5.46 37.12
C GLU A 241 -6.55 -5.63 35.59
N GLU A 242 -7.76 -5.88 35.07
CA GLU A 242 -7.98 -5.98 33.62
C GLU A 242 -7.74 -4.66 32.89
N LEU A 243 -8.06 -3.52 33.52
CA LEU A 243 -7.81 -2.19 32.96
C LEU A 243 -6.31 -1.88 32.93
N GLU A 244 -5.58 -2.20 33.99
CA GLU A 244 -4.12 -2.05 34.02
C GLU A 244 -3.45 -2.87 32.92
N MET A 245 -3.84 -4.15 32.77
CA MET A 245 -3.35 -5.01 31.68
C MET A 245 -3.71 -4.47 30.29
N LEU A 246 -4.94 -3.97 30.11
CA LEU A 246 -5.40 -3.41 28.84
C LEU A 246 -4.57 -2.18 28.43
N PHE A 247 -4.15 -1.34 29.39
CA PHE A 247 -3.36 -0.14 29.13
C PHE A 247 -1.84 -0.35 29.15
N ALA A 248 -1.33 -1.46 29.72
CA ALA A 248 0.10 -1.76 29.80
C ALA A 248 0.75 -2.06 28.44
N TYR A 249 0.05 -2.73 27.52
CA TYR A 249 0.59 -3.08 26.20
C TYR A 249 0.55 -1.89 25.21
N GLY A 250 1.70 -1.28 24.88
CA GLY A 250 1.79 -0.23 23.85
C GLY A 250 3.19 0.39 23.67
N PRO A 251 3.47 1.13 22.57
CA PRO A 251 4.79 1.64 22.18
C PRO A 251 5.34 2.78 23.06
N THR A 252 4.67 3.16 24.14
CA THR A 252 5.12 4.19 25.09
C THR A 252 6.14 3.70 26.11
N ALA A 253 6.60 2.45 26.02
CA ALA A 253 7.72 1.95 26.82
C ALA A 253 9.00 2.70 26.42
N LYS A 254 9.45 3.64 27.25
CA LYS A 254 10.74 4.34 27.08
C LYS A 254 11.87 3.29 27.12
N ARG A 255 12.67 3.18 26.05
CA ARG A 255 13.92 2.43 26.07
C ARG A 255 14.96 3.23 26.84
N GLU A 256 15.48 2.68 27.94
CA GLU A 256 16.57 3.28 28.70
C GLU A 256 17.87 3.19 27.91
N THR A 257 18.46 4.34 27.59
CA THR A 257 19.83 4.43 27.09
C THR A 257 20.78 4.48 28.29
N TYR A 258 21.63 3.47 28.44
CA TYR A 258 22.64 3.42 29.49
C TYR A 258 23.64 4.57 29.33
N LYS A 259 23.59 5.57 30.21
CA LYS A 259 24.63 6.60 30.36
C LYS A 259 25.67 6.13 31.38
N PHE A 260 26.88 5.84 30.92
CA PHE A 260 28.04 5.63 31.79
C PHE A 260 28.61 6.99 32.23
N ASP A 261 27.92 7.68 33.14
CA ASP A 261 28.31 9.04 33.59
C ASP A 261 29.19 9.08 34.85
N LYS A 262 29.64 7.93 35.40
CA LYS A 262 30.48 7.91 36.61
C LYS A 262 31.93 7.49 36.32
N SER A 263 32.81 8.49 36.26
CA SER A 263 34.26 8.35 36.38
C SER A 263 34.62 8.16 37.87
N PHE A 264 35.17 7.02 38.25
CA PHE A 264 35.56 6.69 39.63
C PHE A 264 37.04 7.02 39.96
N THR A 265 37.74 7.78 39.11
CA THR A 265 39.19 7.98 39.24
C THR A 265 39.60 9.45 39.11
N ASP A 266 40.45 9.91 40.05
CA ASP A 266 41.10 11.24 40.00
C ASP A 266 42.35 11.27 39.11
N ASP A 267 42.71 10.15 38.48
CA ASP A 267 43.88 10.06 37.59
C ASP A 267 43.66 10.89 36.31
N ILE A 268 44.51 11.89 36.13
CA ILE A 268 44.48 12.82 35.00
C ILE A 268 44.66 12.08 33.66
N ASN A 269 45.43 10.98 33.61
CA ASN A 269 45.58 10.19 32.38
C ASN A 269 44.28 9.51 31.98
N VAL A 270 43.52 9.01 32.96
CA VAL A 270 42.21 8.38 32.72
C VAL A 270 41.19 9.42 32.31
N GLN A 271 41.24 10.62 32.89
CA GLN A 271 40.38 11.74 32.49
C GLN A 271 40.69 12.23 31.06
N VAL A 272 41.96 12.34 30.68
CA VAL A 272 42.37 12.68 29.30
C VAL A 272 41.91 11.59 28.33
N ALA A 273 42.15 10.32 28.62
CA ALA A 273 41.69 9.20 27.78
C ALA A 273 40.15 9.14 27.68
N ALA A 274 39.43 9.47 28.75
CA ALA A 274 37.97 9.57 28.74
C ALA A 274 37.48 10.74 27.87
N LEU A 275 38.16 11.90 27.92
CA LEU A 275 37.85 13.04 27.07
C LEU A 275 38.19 12.77 25.59
N GLU A 276 39.31 12.11 25.29
CA GLU A 276 39.67 11.64 23.95
C GLU A 276 38.60 10.67 23.42
N ARG A 277 38.20 9.68 24.23
CA ARG A 277 37.14 8.74 23.87
C ARG A 277 35.81 9.45 23.63
N ARG A 278 35.46 10.43 24.47
CA ARG A 278 34.26 11.25 24.29
C ARG A 278 34.32 12.03 22.98
N LEU A 279 35.46 12.65 22.65
CA LEU A 279 35.67 13.36 21.38
C LEU A 279 35.50 12.43 20.17
N LEU A 280 36.02 11.19 20.25
CA LEU A 280 35.86 10.18 19.20
C LEU A 280 34.40 9.76 19.05
N THR A 281 33.65 9.58 20.14
CA THR A 281 32.24 9.18 20.11
C THR A 281 31.23 10.32 19.90
N CYS A 282 31.67 11.57 20.04
CA CYS A 282 30.79 12.73 19.98
C CYS A 282 30.26 12.92 18.56
N SER A 283 28.93 13.08 18.46
CA SER A 283 28.26 13.38 17.20
C SER A 283 27.73 14.81 17.13
N GLU A 284 27.58 15.47 18.28
CA GLU A 284 27.13 16.86 18.37
C GLU A 284 28.25 17.87 18.10
N ALA A 285 27.92 18.88 17.28
CA ALA A 285 28.87 19.85 16.76
C ALA A 285 29.41 20.79 17.86
N VAL A 286 28.52 21.29 18.73
CA VAL A 286 28.86 22.21 19.83
C VAL A 286 29.74 21.51 20.88
N ASN A 287 29.38 20.28 21.24
CA ASN A 287 30.16 19.48 22.19
C ASN A 287 31.56 19.14 21.66
N THR A 288 31.71 18.95 20.34
CA THR A 288 33.03 18.70 19.72
C THR A 288 33.97 19.88 19.97
N LYS A 289 33.52 21.13 19.76
CA LYS A 289 34.32 22.34 20.02
C LYS A 289 34.67 22.48 21.51
N HIS A 290 33.71 22.22 22.40
CA HIS A 290 33.96 22.25 23.85
C HIS A 290 34.98 21.20 24.31
N LEU A 291 34.88 19.97 23.79
CA LEU A 291 35.79 18.87 24.13
C LEU A 291 37.22 19.13 23.63
N VAL A 292 37.38 19.69 22.43
CA VAL A 292 38.70 20.10 21.92
C VAL A 292 39.32 21.19 22.79
N ASN A 293 38.55 22.21 23.17
CA ASN A 293 39.04 23.27 24.07
C ASN A 293 39.36 22.74 25.47
N GLN A 294 38.57 21.79 26.00
CA GLN A 294 38.84 21.15 27.28
C GLN A 294 40.14 20.33 27.23
N LEU A 295 40.35 19.53 26.18
CA LEU A 295 41.58 18.76 26.00
C LEU A 295 42.81 19.67 25.90
N ARG A 296 42.74 20.78 25.17
CA ARG A 296 43.83 21.76 25.09
C ARG A 296 44.15 22.45 26.42
N ASN A 297 43.11 22.80 27.18
CA ASN A 297 43.26 23.53 28.44
C ASN A 297 43.70 22.61 29.61
N THR A 298 43.65 21.28 29.44
CA THR A 298 44.22 20.37 30.43
C THR A 298 45.75 20.48 30.46
N LYS A 299 46.30 20.98 31.58
CA LYS A 299 47.76 21.21 31.81
C LYS A 299 48.66 20.02 31.47
N PHE A 300 48.13 18.80 31.50
CA PHE A 300 48.84 17.56 31.23
C PHE A 300 49.07 17.29 29.72
N TYR A 301 48.13 17.68 28.86
CA TYR A 301 48.30 17.60 27.40
C TYR A 301 49.40 18.55 26.92
N SER A 302 49.43 19.76 27.50
CA SER A 302 50.43 20.80 27.25
C SER A 302 51.85 20.46 27.73
N THR A 303 52.07 19.42 28.53
CA THR A 303 53.40 19.09 29.07
C THR A 303 54.00 17.81 28.48
N LYS A 304 53.17 16.82 28.11
CA LYS A 304 53.64 15.54 27.53
C LYS A 304 53.60 15.49 26.00
N HIS A 305 52.67 16.21 25.38
CA HIS A 305 52.38 16.15 23.94
C HIS A 305 52.67 17.47 23.21
N ASN A 306 53.66 18.25 23.67
CA ASN A 306 54.02 19.59 23.16
C ASN A 306 54.27 19.71 21.63
N TYR A 307 54.27 18.59 20.89
CA TYR A 307 54.44 18.52 19.44
C TYR A 307 53.47 17.57 18.72
N GLN A 308 52.52 16.95 19.43
CA GLN A 308 51.52 16.07 18.80
C GLN A 308 50.20 16.81 18.69
N HIS A 309 49.88 17.19 17.45
CA HIS A 309 48.61 17.80 17.12
C HIS A 309 47.44 16.84 17.39
N LEU A 310 46.34 17.36 17.92
CA LEU A 310 45.13 16.60 18.28
C LEU A 310 44.51 15.85 17.10
N TRP A 311 44.76 16.26 15.87
CA TRP A 311 44.30 15.51 14.69
C TRP A 311 44.98 14.14 14.53
N THR A 312 46.12 13.89 15.19
CA THR A 312 46.81 12.59 15.17
C THR A 312 46.14 11.52 16.03
N LEU A 313 45.13 11.89 16.85
CA LEU A 313 44.33 10.98 17.67
C LEU A 313 43.63 9.88 16.85
N ASN A 314 43.29 10.18 15.60
CA ASN A 314 42.67 9.22 14.69
C ASN A 314 43.37 9.26 13.34
N LYS A 315 43.95 8.15 12.91
CA LYS A 315 44.57 8.03 11.58
C LYS A 315 43.59 8.34 10.43
N LYS A 316 42.28 8.19 10.67
CA LYS A 316 41.24 8.53 9.67
C LYS A 316 40.95 10.04 9.55
N TRP A 317 41.51 10.87 10.44
CA TRP A 317 41.36 12.32 10.38
C TRP A 317 42.42 13.01 9.50
N GLU A 318 43.37 12.25 8.94
CA GLU A 318 44.32 12.78 7.96
C GLU A 318 43.58 13.32 6.72
N SER A 319 43.65 14.64 6.53
CA SER A 319 42.98 15.32 5.42
C SER A 319 43.70 15.09 4.08
N PRO A 320 42.98 15.03 2.94
CA PRO A 320 43.60 14.95 1.62
C PRO A 320 44.60 16.09 1.37
N VAL A 321 45.64 15.83 0.58
CA VAL A 321 46.73 16.78 0.30
C VAL A 321 46.21 18.15 -0.15
N ALA A 322 45.16 18.19 -0.98
CA ALA A 322 44.51 19.43 -1.41
C ALA A 322 43.96 20.26 -0.24
N VAL A 323 43.31 19.62 0.74
CA VAL A 323 42.78 20.27 1.96
C VAL A 323 43.91 20.78 2.85
N SER A 324 45.01 20.02 2.95
CA SER A 324 46.19 20.45 3.72
C SER A 324 46.85 21.73 3.16
N ILE A 325 46.80 21.93 1.83
CA ILE A 325 47.32 23.14 1.17
C ILE A 325 46.43 24.35 1.48
N PHE A 326 45.10 24.17 1.56
CA PHE A 326 44.19 25.26 1.95
C PHE A 326 44.39 25.67 3.41
N LEU A 327 44.59 24.70 4.32
CA LEU A 327 44.83 24.97 5.74
C LEU A 327 46.14 25.72 5.99
N LYS A 328 47.20 25.46 5.20
CA LYS A 328 48.48 26.20 5.29
C LYS A 328 48.36 27.69 4.91
N ASN A 329 47.35 28.06 4.13
CA ASN A 329 47.13 29.43 3.67
C ASN A 329 46.17 30.22 4.56
N VAL A 330 45.72 29.65 5.69
CA VAL A 330 44.85 30.33 6.65
C VAL A 330 45.69 31.24 7.56
N PRO A 331 45.31 32.53 7.74
CA PRO A 331 46.09 33.46 8.57
C PRO A 331 46.19 33.00 10.03
N MET A 332 47.30 33.35 10.71
CA MET A 332 47.63 32.87 12.07
C MET A 332 46.62 33.25 13.16
N ASN A 333 45.70 34.17 12.88
CA ASN A 333 44.63 34.58 13.80
C ASN A 333 43.47 33.57 13.86
N VAL A 334 43.45 32.55 12.98
CA VAL A 334 42.44 31.50 12.97
C VAL A 334 43.06 30.17 13.41
N ASP A 335 42.33 29.45 14.25
CA ASP A 335 42.74 28.19 14.85
C ASP A 335 42.75 27.03 13.84
N GLN A 336 43.89 26.86 13.16
CA GLN A 336 44.08 25.87 12.10
C GLN A 336 43.82 24.44 12.55
N GLU A 337 44.18 24.10 13.79
CA GLU A 337 44.00 22.75 14.34
C GLU A 337 42.53 22.45 14.65
N MET A 338 41.77 23.43 15.18
CA MET A 338 40.33 23.28 15.39
C MET A 338 39.60 23.06 14.07
N ILE A 339 39.90 23.87 13.04
CA ILE A 339 39.30 23.71 11.71
C ILE A 339 39.61 22.32 11.13
N HIS A 340 40.84 21.83 11.29
CA HIS A 340 41.22 20.50 10.82
C HIS A 340 40.39 19.39 11.49
N ILE A 341 40.23 19.45 12.82
CA ILE A 341 39.45 18.45 13.57
C ILE A 341 37.96 18.53 13.18
N LEU A 342 37.39 19.73 13.07
CA LEU A 342 36.00 19.90 12.68
C LEU A 342 35.74 19.41 11.24
N LEU A 343 36.65 19.67 10.30
CA LEU A 343 36.57 19.15 8.93
C LEU A 343 36.64 17.62 8.90
N ALA A 344 37.57 17.02 9.64
CA ALA A 344 37.72 15.58 9.74
C ALA A 344 36.48 14.92 10.36
N LYS A 345 35.93 15.53 11.41
CA LYS A 345 34.71 15.06 12.08
C LYS A 345 33.47 15.20 11.18
N ALA A 346 33.37 16.28 10.43
CA ALA A 346 32.29 16.47 9.46
C ALA A 346 32.35 15.41 8.34
N ALA A 347 33.56 15.10 7.85
CA ALA A 347 33.77 14.03 6.87
C ALA A 347 33.44 12.64 7.45
N GLU A 348 33.77 12.38 8.71
CA GLU A 348 33.41 11.15 9.44
C GLU A 348 31.88 11.00 9.59
N LEU A 349 31.19 12.04 10.06
CA LEU A 349 29.73 12.03 10.22
C LEU A 349 29.01 11.89 8.88
N ARG A 350 29.54 12.52 7.81
CA ARG A 350 29.06 12.33 6.44
C ARG A 350 29.20 10.87 6.00
N ALA A 351 30.32 10.20 6.29
CA ALA A 351 30.51 8.79 5.98
C ALA A 351 29.54 7.87 6.75
N ILE A 352 29.14 8.26 7.97
CA ILE A 352 28.14 7.56 8.81
C ILE A 352 26.70 7.93 8.43
N LYS A 353 26.49 8.79 7.41
CA LYS A 353 25.18 9.27 6.94
C LYS A 353 24.41 10.15 7.95
N LYS A 354 25.12 10.78 8.89
CA LYS A 354 24.56 11.79 9.80
C LYS A 354 24.69 13.20 9.20
N TYR A 355 23.90 13.47 8.16
CA TYR A 355 24.03 14.70 7.36
C TYR A 355 23.73 15.98 8.14
N HIS A 356 22.74 15.96 9.03
CA HIS A 356 22.38 17.14 9.82
C HIS A 356 23.52 17.63 10.72
N GLU A 357 24.13 16.74 11.48
CA GLU A 357 25.26 17.08 12.36
C GLU A 357 26.49 17.52 11.54
N ALA A 358 26.75 16.87 10.41
CA ALA A 358 27.81 17.28 9.49
C ALA A 358 27.57 18.70 8.93
N ARG A 359 26.33 19.05 8.56
CA ARG A 359 25.96 20.40 8.10
C ARG A 359 26.27 21.46 9.16
N LEU A 360 25.95 21.19 10.42
CA LEU A 360 26.24 22.11 11.53
C LEU A 360 27.74 22.33 11.72
N LEU A 361 28.56 21.27 11.62
CA LEU A 361 30.02 21.39 11.68
C LEU A 361 30.56 22.27 10.53
N TYR A 362 30.14 22.03 9.30
CA TYR A 362 30.55 22.85 8.16
C TYR A 362 30.10 24.32 8.30
N GLN A 363 28.89 24.57 8.81
CA GLN A 363 28.38 25.93 9.05
C GLN A 363 29.20 26.66 10.12
N MET A 364 29.59 25.98 11.20
CA MET A 364 30.46 26.59 12.22
C MET A 364 31.81 27.01 11.62
N ILE A 365 32.45 26.14 10.83
CA ILE A 365 33.71 26.50 10.16
C ILE A 365 33.49 27.67 9.19
N GLN A 366 32.39 27.65 8.43
CA GLN A 366 32.04 28.71 7.49
C GLN A 366 31.92 30.08 8.18
N THR A 367 31.35 30.15 9.38
CA THR A 367 31.23 31.42 10.13
C THR A 367 32.58 32.02 10.54
N GLU A 368 33.58 31.19 10.86
CA GLU A 368 34.93 31.64 11.25
C GLU A 368 35.79 32.03 10.03
N VAL A 369 35.55 31.39 8.89
CA VAL A 369 36.39 31.47 7.69
C VAL A 369 35.89 32.51 6.66
N ARG A 370 34.60 32.87 6.70
CA ARG A 370 33.92 33.65 5.63
C ARG A 370 34.67 34.90 5.19
N ASN A 371 35.26 35.64 6.12
CA ASN A 371 35.95 36.91 5.86
C ASN A 371 37.48 36.76 5.79
N THR A 372 38.04 35.65 6.28
CA THR A 372 39.48 35.48 6.48
C THR A 372 40.16 34.74 5.32
N SER A 373 39.49 33.75 4.70
CA SER A 373 40.02 33.08 3.51
C SER A 373 38.92 32.70 2.50
N PRO A 374 38.81 33.43 1.36
CA PRO A 374 37.76 33.19 0.37
C PRO A 374 37.91 31.82 -0.33
N ARG A 375 39.14 31.30 -0.44
CA ARG A 375 39.40 29.97 -1.04
C ARG A 375 38.83 28.83 -0.19
N LEU A 376 39.02 28.87 1.14
CA LEU A 376 38.49 27.85 2.05
C LEU A 376 36.95 27.97 2.18
N SER A 377 36.43 29.19 2.21
CA SER A 377 34.98 29.46 2.17
C SER A 377 34.30 28.85 0.93
N ARG A 378 34.94 28.91 -0.25
CA ARG A 378 34.43 28.24 -1.48
C ARG A 378 34.46 26.73 -1.37
N PHE A 379 35.55 26.15 -0.86
CA PHE A 379 35.67 24.72 -0.62
C PHE A 379 34.58 24.22 0.34
N LEU A 380 34.32 24.95 1.43
CA LEU A 380 33.26 24.63 2.39
C LEU A 380 31.87 24.68 1.75
N ASN A 381 31.59 25.64 0.86
CA ASN A 381 30.32 25.68 0.12
C ASN A 381 30.15 24.43 -0.77
N TRP A 382 31.22 23.93 -1.38
CA TRP A 382 31.21 22.69 -2.15
C TRP A 382 30.98 21.46 -1.27
N GLU A 383 31.61 21.40 -0.10
CA GLU A 383 31.40 20.32 0.86
C GLU A 383 29.98 20.34 1.45
N HIS A 384 29.41 21.53 1.69
CA HIS A 384 28.02 21.68 2.11
C HIS A 384 27.07 21.16 1.02
N LEU A 385 27.29 21.58 -0.23
CA LEU A 385 26.53 21.05 -1.36
C LEU A 385 26.70 19.54 -1.49
N ARG A 386 27.91 18.99 -1.31
CA ARG A 386 28.17 17.55 -1.33
C ARG A 386 27.35 16.81 -0.28
N VAL A 387 27.22 17.34 0.93
CA VAL A 387 26.38 16.76 1.98
C VAL A 387 24.92 16.77 1.55
N ASP A 388 24.42 17.88 1.00
CA ASP A 388 23.04 17.98 0.52
C ASP A 388 22.75 17.00 -0.62
N LEU A 389 23.66 16.87 -1.59
CA LEU A 389 23.52 15.92 -2.71
C LEU A 389 23.54 14.47 -2.22
N LEU A 390 24.41 14.13 -1.26
CA LEU A 390 24.43 12.79 -0.66
C LEU A 390 23.18 12.50 0.15
N GLU A 391 22.67 13.48 0.90
CA GLU A 391 21.41 13.36 1.64
C GLU A 391 20.23 13.08 0.70
N VAL A 392 20.17 13.77 -0.45
CA VAL A 392 19.18 13.51 -1.52
C VAL A 392 19.35 12.11 -2.11
N LEU A 393 20.58 11.68 -2.38
CA LEU A 393 20.86 10.37 -2.96
C LEU A 393 20.68 9.21 -1.98
N ASP A 394 20.72 9.43 -0.67
CA ASP A 394 20.47 8.38 0.33
C ASP A 394 19.01 8.37 0.82
N SER A 395 18.30 9.50 0.71
CA SER A 395 16.89 9.59 1.10
C SER A 395 15.96 8.76 0.19
N PRO A 396 14.90 8.14 0.73
CA PRO A 396 13.89 7.47 -0.09
C PRO A 396 13.16 8.49 -0.98
N PHE A 397 12.79 8.06 -2.20
CA PHE A 397 12.28 8.93 -3.28
C PHE A 397 11.10 9.83 -2.87
N HIS A 398 10.29 9.39 -1.90
CA HIS A 398 9.14 10.14 -1.37
C HIS A 398 9.50 11.37 -0.53
N PHE A 399 10.70 11.41 0.08
CA PHE A 399 11.09 12.51 0.99
C PHE A 399 11.48 13.79 0.23
N CYS A 400 11.93 13.66 -1.01
CA CYS A 400 12.37 14.79 -1.83
C CYS A 400 11.22 15.49 -2.58
N GLN A 401 9.95 15.34 -2.20
CA GLN A 401 8.81 15.86 -2.97
C GLN A 401 8.52 17.36 -2.82
N SER A 402 9.15 18.06 -1.88
CA SER A 402 8.99 19.51 -1.75
C SER A 402 9.63 20.24 -2.93
N SER A 403 8.77 20.77 -3.81
CA SER A 403 9.18 21.51 -5.02
C SER A 403 10.19 22.63 -4.70
N SER A 404 10.00 23.34 -3.57
CA SER A 404 10.91 24.40 -3.12
C SER A 404 12.31 23.91 -2.78
N TYR A 405 12.45 22.76 -2.09
CA TYR A 405 13.76 22.21 -1.73
C TYR A 405 14.52 21.72 -2.96
N ARG A 406 13.81 21.09 -3.92
CA ARG A 406 14.39 20.73 -5.23
C ARG A 406 14.93 21.95 -5.96
N ALA A 407 14.13 23.02 -6.05
CA ALA A 407 14.53 24.24 -6.73
C ALA A 407 15.78 24.88 -6.11
N GLU A 408 15.88 24.90 -4.78
CA GLU A 408 17.05 25.42 -4.06
C GLU A 408 18.32 24.63 -4.38
N ILE A 409 18.26 23.29 -4.30
CA ILE A 409 19.40 22.42 -4.63
C ILE A 409 19.82 22.62 -6.08
N VAL A 410 18.87 22.63 -7.02
CA VAL A 410 19.16 22.82 -8.44
C VAL A 410 19.82 24.18 -8.68
N GLN A 411 19.34 25.25 -8.04
CA GLN A 411 19.95 26.57 -8.15
C GLN A 411 21.39 26.57 -7.62
N ARG A 412 21.66 25.88 -6.51
CA ARG A 412 23.02 25.74 -5.96
C ARG A 412 23.94 24.94 -6.89
N ILE A 413 23.44 23.88 -7.53
CA ILE A 413 24.19 23.13 -8.56
C ILE A 413 24.52 24.05 -9.76
N MET A 414 23.54 24.77 -10.28
CA MET A 414 23.74 25.67 -11.43
C MET A 414 24.73 26.81 -11.10
N THR A 415 24.70 27.31 -9.87
CA THR A 415 25.67 28.31 -9.38
C THR A 415 27.08 27.75 -9.36
N LEU A 416 27.24 26.49 -8.92
CA LEU A 416 28.53 25.79 -8.97
C LEU A 416 29.02 25.61 -10.41
N LEU A 417 28.16 25.15 -11.31
CA LEU A 417 28.51 24.95 -12.72
C LEU A 417 28.89 26.26 -13.43
N ALA A 418 28.22 27.37 -13.09
CA ALA A 418 28.58 28.69 -13.59
C ALA A 418 29.95 29.17 -13.04
N SER A 419 30.25 28.89 -11.77
CA SER A 419 31.53 29.23 -11.15
C SER A 419 32.70 28.41 -11.72
N TYR A 420 32.45 27.14 -12.05
CA TYR A 420 33.43 26.23 -12.66
C TYR A 420 34.01 26.79 -13.98
N LYS A 421 33.20 27.50 -14.76
CA LYS A 421 33.63 28.10 -16.04
C LYS A 421 34.54 29.33 -15.87
N LYS A 422 34.47 30.02 -14.73
CA LYS A 422 35.10 31.35 -14.57
C LYS A 422 36.48 31.33 -13.94
N GLU A 423 36.86 30.28 -13.21
CA GLU A 423 38.05 30.34 -12.33
C GLU A 423 38.92 29.08 -12.44
N ARG A 424 40.23 29.26 -12.69
CA ARG A 424 41.23 28.18 -12.88
C ARG A 424 41.93 27.72 -11.59
N GLU A 425 41.67 28.35 -10.44
CA GLU A 425 42.56 28.22 -9.28
C GLU A 425 42.28 27.04 -8.35
N VAL A 426 41.07 26.45 -8.38
CA VAL A 426 40.77 25.21 -7.64
C VAL A 426 39.87 24.33 -8.52
N PRO A 427 40.35 23.20 -9.05
CA PRO A 427 39.46 22.26 -9.72
C PRO A 427 38.55 21.60 -8.67
N PRO A 428 37.22 21.55 -8.86
CA PRO A 428 36.35 20.75 -8.02
C PRO A 428 36.75 19.27 -8.08
N ASP A 429 36.52 18.57 -6.98
CA ASP A 429 36.64 17.11 -6.92
C ASP A 429 35.77 16.50 -8.04
N PRO A 430 36.32 15.66 -8.95
CA PRO A 430 35.53 14.96 -9.97
C PRO A 430 34.32 14.22 -9.40
N ASN A 431 34.40 13.76 -8.15
CA ASN A 431 33.27 13.13 -7.46
C ASN A 431 32.09 14.08 -7.22
N LEU A 432 32.32 15.40 -7.12
CA LEU A 432 31.25 16.37 -6.93
C LEU A 432 30.46 16.59 -8.21
N MET A 433 31.14 16.66 -9.36
CA MET A 433 30.50 16.78 -10.66
C MET A 433 29.65 15.56 -10.98
N GLU A 434 30.16 14.37 -10.64
CA GLU A 434 29.42 13.13 -10.70
C GLU A 434 28.10 13.20 -9.89
N LEU A 435 28.16 13.68 -8.64
CA LEU A 435 26.98 13.82 -7.77
C LEU A 435 25.98 14.85 -8.34
N CYS A 436 26.46 15.99 -8.83
CA CYS A 436 25.63 17.01 -9.47
C CYS A 436 24.89 16.44 -10.68
N SER A 437 25.59 15.74 -11.57
CA SER A 437 25.00 15.10 -12.75
C SER A 437 23.96 14.04 -12.38
N ALA A 438 24.24 13.19 -11.38
CA ALA A 438 23.29 12.17 -10.94
C ALA A 438 22.02 12.77 -10.32
N VAL A 439 22.14 13.82 -9.48
CA VAL A 439 20.99 14.48 -8.86
C VAL A 439 20.13 15.22 -9.89
N LEU A 440 20.74 15.93 -10.85
CA LEU A 440 19.98 16.60 -11.92
C LEU A 440 19.19 15.60 -12.77
N LEU A 441 19.77 14.43 -13.08
CA LEU A 441 19.05 13.35 -13.77
C LEU A 441 17.89 12.82 -12.92
N ASN A 442 18.12 12.57 -11.63
CA ASN A 442 17.08 12.06 -10.71
C ASN A 442 15.92 13.05 -10.51
N PHE A 443 16.18 14.36 -10.58
CA PHE A 443 15.17 15.41 -10.47
C PHE A 443 14.44 15.73 -11.78
N ARG A 444 14.83 15.10 -12.90
CA ARG A 444 14.25 15.33 -14.24
C ARG A 444 14.47 16.74 -14.79
N GLU A 445 15.57 17.38 -14.41
CA GLU A 445 15.94 18.73 -14.86
C GLU A 445 16.66 18.68 -16.21
N TRP A 446 16.02 18.09 -17.22
CA TRP A 446 16.63 17.78 -18.52
C TRP A 446 17.09 19.04 -19.27
N GLU A 447 16.30 20.11 -19.23
CA GLU A 447 16.57 21.33 -20.00
C GLU A 447 17.84 22.03 -19.51
N LYS A 448 17.96 22.17 -18.18
CA LYS A 448 19.13 22.76 -17.53
C LYS A 448 20.40 21.94 -17.82
N LEU A 449 20.30 20.61 -17.88
CA LEU A 449 21.43 19.74 -18.26
C LEU A 449 21.87 19.93 -19.72
N ILE A 450 20.92 20.14 -20.64
CA ILE A 450 21.21 20.33 -22.07
C ILE A 450 21.90 21.67 -22.33
N GLU A 451 21.52 22.72 -21.60
CA GLU A 451 22.12 24.06 -21.69
C GLU A 451 23.58 24.11 -21.22
N VAL A 452 24.02 23.14 -20.41
CA VAL A 452 25.41 23.07 -19.94
C VAL A 452 26.33 22.60 -21.08
N GLU A 453 27.42 23.33 -21.30
CA GLU A 453 28.48 22.95 -22.25
C GLU A 453 29.41 21.91 -21.58
N PRO A 454 29.54 20.69 -22.12
CA PRO A 454 30.15 19.56 -21.42
C PRO A 454 31.69 19.46 -21.60
N LYS A 455 32.35 20.43 -22.26
CA LYS A 455 33.65 20.25 -22.94
C LYS A 455 34.86 19.77 -22.10
N SER A 456 34.74 19.55 -20.79
CA SER A 456 35.85 19.06 -19.95
C SER A 456 35.53 17.87 -19.03
N ASP A 457 34.26 17.52 -18.80
CA ASP A 457 33.91 16.49 -17.81
C ASP A 457 33.04 15.39 -18.43
N GLY A 458 33.53 14.15 -18.30
CA GLY A 458 32.90 12.98 -18.87
C GLY A 458 31.55 12.59 -18.25
N TYR A 459 31.36 12.82 -16.94
CA TYR A 459 30.08 12.52 -16.30
C TYR A 459 28.97 13.47 -16.77
N MET A 460 29.31 14.74 -16.97
CA MET A 460 28.37 15.74 -17.47
C MET A 460 28.00 15.49 -18.93
N GLN A 461 28.98 15.09 -19.76
CA GLN A 461 28.71 14.70 -21.13
C GLN A 461 27.76 13.49 -21.20
N PHE A 462 28.02 12.45 -20.39
CA PHE A 462 27.12 11.29 -20.29
C PHE A 462 25.71 11.70 -19.84
N ALA A 463 25.60 12.48 -18.76
CA ALA A 463 24.30 12.91 -18.24
C ALA A 463 23.52 13.78 -19.24
N LYS A 464 24.19 14.67 -19.97
CA LYS A 464 23.57 15.49 -21.02
C LYS A 464 22.96 14.64 -22.12
N VAL A 465 23.69 13.64 -22.60
CA VAL A 465 23.25 12.77 -23.70
C VAL A 465 22.11 11.85 -23.23
N VAL A 466 22.13 11.37 -21.99
CA VAL A 466 20.99 10.64 -21.42
C VAL A 466 19.75 11.55 -21.27
N ALA A 467 19.94 12.79 -20.80
CA ALA A 467 18.86 13.76 -20.63
C ALA A 467 18.22 14.16 -21.97
N SER A 468 19.00 14.31 -23.04
CA SER A 468 18.46 14.62 -24.38
C SER A 468 17.57 13.49 -24.90
N VAL A 469 17.99 12.22 -24.75
CA VAL A 469 17.17 11.06 -25.11
C VAL A 469 15.91 10.97 -24.24
N CYS A 470 16.00 11.21 -22.92
CA CYS A 470 14.83 11.25 -22.03
C CYS A 470 13.80 12.30 -22.49
N LYS A 471 14.26 13.50 -22.88
CA LYS A 471 13.41 14.57 -23.40
C LYS A 471 12.78 14.20 -24.75
N GLU A 472 13.52 13.56 -25.64
CA GLU A 472 13.03 13.09 -26.94
C GLU A 472 11.94 12.02 -26.80
N VAL A 473 12.11 11.05 -25.89
CA VAL A 473 11.11 10.00 -25.62
C VAL A 473 9.78 10.59 -25.12
N LEU A 474 9.83 11.63 -24.30
CA LEU A 474 8.64 12.31 -23.78
C LEU A 474 7.95 13.18 -24.83
N ASN A 475 8.73 13.94 -25.62
CA ASN A 475 8.20 14.93 -26.56
C ASN A 475 7.97 14.40 -27.99
N LYS A 476 8.47 13.20 -28.32
CA LYS A 476 8.40 12.58 -29.66
C LYS A 476 8.98 13.44 -30.80
N THR A 477 9.98 14.27 -30.51
CA THR A 477 10.59 15.21 -31.48
C THR A 477 12.10 14.98 -31.61
N GLY A 478 12.54 14.52 -32.79
CA GLY A 478 13.95 14.23 -33.10
C GLY A 478 14.16 12.77 -33.52
N ARG A 479 15.25 12.48 -34.24
CA ARG A 479 15.69 11.09 -34.53
C ARG A 479 17.19 10.85 -34.28
N ASN A 480 17.95 11.90 -33.97
CA ASN A 480 19.41 11.86 -33.99
C ASN A 480 20.05 11.77 -32.59
N THR A 481 19.35 12.09 -31.51
CA THR A 481 19.92 12.05 -30.15
C THR A 481 20.16 10.64 -29.61
N PRO A 482 19.32 9.62 -29.89
CA PRO A 482 19.59 8.24 -29.45
C PRO A 482 20.87 7.67 -30.06
N LYS A 483 21.19 8.09 -31.30
CA LYS A 483 22.45 7.72 -31.96
C LYS A 483 23.66 8.37 -31.29
N GLU A 484 23.55 9.62 -30.85
CA GLU A 484 24.61 10.29 -30.09
C GLU A 484 24.90 9.55 -28.78
N MET A 485 23.87 9.07 -28.07
CA MET A 485 24.01 8.22 -26.88
C MET A 485 24.69 6.89 -27.20
N TRP A 486 24.24 6.24 -28.27
CA TRP A 486 24.81 4.99 -28.73
C TRP A 486 26.32 5.11 -29.03
N ASP A 487 26.70 6.09 -29.84
CA ASP A 487 28.08 6.34 -30.27
C ASP A 487 28.96 6.83 -29.10
N THR A 488 28.36 7.41 -28.07
CA THR A 488 29.04 7.84 -26.83
C THR A 488 29.34 6.67 -25.89
N ILE A 489 28.40 5.76 -25.70
CA ILE A 489 28.51 4.68 -24.71
C ILE A 489 29.29 3.49 -25.26
N LEU A 490 29.08 3.15 -26.54
CA LEU A 490 29.68 1.96 -27.16
C LEU A 490 31.23 1.93 -27.05
N PRO A 491 31.98 3.02 -27.25
CA PRO A 491 33.45 3.04 -27.10
C PRO A 491 33.96 2.71 -25.68
N ILE A 492 33.14 2.90 -24.64
CA ILE A 492 33.49 2.57 -23.24
C ILE A 492 33.77 1.06 -23.11
N PHE A 493 33.15 0.24 -23.97
CA PHE A 493 33.25 -1.22 -23.96
C PHE A 493 34.35 -1.79 -24.87
N ASN A 494 35.16 -0.95 -25.50
CA ASN A 494 36.25 -1.40 -26.38
C ASN A 494 37.29 -2.25 -25.61
N ASN A 495 37.86 -3.25 -26.30
CA ASN A 495 39.00 -4.01 -25.80
C ASN A 495 40.27 -3.17 -25.94
N THR A 496 40.79 -2.67 -24.81
CA THR A 496 42.04 -1.89 -24.72
C THR A 496 43.28 -2.65 -25.23
N VAL A 497 43.17 -3.96 -25.45
CA VAL A 497 44.27 -4.85 -25.87
C VAL A 497 44.53 -4.80 -27.39
N ASN A 498 43.58 -4.34 -28.22
CA ASN A 498 43.66 -4.52 -29.68
C ASN A 498 44.27 -3.34 -30.47
N ASN A 499 44.88 -2.35 -29.82
CA ASN A 499 45.74 -1.41 -30.53
C ASN A 499 47.05 -2.12 -30.91
N GLN A 500 47.02 -2.81 -32.06
CA GLN A 500 48.19 -3.22 -32.82
C GLN A 500 49.08 -1.98 -33.04
N HIS A 501 49.99 -1.73 -32.11
CA HIS A 501 51.10 -0.83 -32.34
C HIS A 501 51.94 -1.46 -33.45
N LYS A 502 52.06 -0.75 -34.58
CA LYS A 502 53.16 -0.98 -35.53
C LYS A 502 54.45 -1.06 -34.72
N ARG A 503 55.07 -2.25 -34.71
CA ARG A 503 56.35 -2.52 -34.05
C ARG A 503 57.37 -1.47 -34.50
N THR A 504 57.89 -0.68 -33.56
CA THR A 504 59.15 0.04 -33.76
C THR A 504 60.32 -0.87 -33.36
N ASN A 505 61.41 -0.78 -34.10
CA ASN A 505 62.53 -1.74 -34.15
C ASN A 505 63.51 -1.65 -32.97
N SER A 506 63.04 -1.35 -31.76
CA SER A 506 63.87 -1.33 -30.55
C SER A 506 63.08 -1.94 -29.41
N GLY A 507 63.43 -3.17 -29.04
CA GLY A 507 62.76 -3.99 -28.03
C GLY A 507 62.89 -3.49 -26.59
N VAL A 508 62.50 -2.23 -26.36
CA VAL A 508 62.40 -1.63 -25.02
C VAL A 508 60.93 -1.30 -24.78
N MET A 509 60.27 -2.09 -23.93
CA MET A 509 58.95 -1.74 -23.43
C MET A 509 59.07 -0.47 -22.58
N LYS A 510 58.50 0.64 -23.06
CA LYS A 510 58.21 1.79 -22.20
C LYS A 510 57.03 1.42 -21.32
N ASP A 511 57.31 1.14 -20.06
CA ASP A 511 56.32 0.90 -18.99
C ASP A 511 55.67 2.23 -18.56
N ASN A 512 54.96 2.86 -19.50
CA ASN A 512 54.24 4.11 -19.29
C ASN A 512 53.14 4.28 -20.36
N SER A 513 52.24 3.29 -20.47
CA SER A 513 50.96 3.50 -21.15
C SER A 513 49.91 3.90 -20.13
N ARG A 514 49.76 5.21 -19.89
CA ARG A 514 48.48 5.76 -19.41
C ARG A 514 47.39 5.17 -20.30
N GLU A 515 46.41 4.52 -19.68
CA GLU A 515 45.24 3.93 -20.33
C GLU A 515 44.68 4.90 -21.38
N SER A 516 44.93 4.64 -22.66
CA SER A 516 44.29 5.37 -23.76
C SER A 516 42.88 4.83 -23.92
N SER A 517 42.03 5.08 -22.92
CA SER A 517 40.60 4.81 -23.01
C SER A 517 40.02 5.83 -24.00
N GLN A 518 39.59 5.37 -25.18
CA GLN A 518 38.92 6.21 -26.17
C GLN A 518 37.51 6.64 -25.74
N GLY A 519 36.99 6.07 -24.64
CA GLY A 519 35.69 6.40 -24.06
C GLY A 519 35.75 7.58 -23.09
N ILE A 520 34.60 8.25 -22.94
CA ILE A 520 34.42 9.44 -22.09
C ILE A 520 34.73 9.16 -20.60
N ILE A 521 34.37 7.97 -20.13
CA ILE A 521 34.62 7.46 -18.78
C ILE A 521 35.01 5.98 -18.84
N THR A 522 35.62 5.47 -17.78
CA THR A 522 35.94 4.03 -17.68
C THR A 522 34.69 3.20 -17.34
N LYS A 523 34.77 1.88 -17.61
CA LYS A 523 33.72 0.89 -17.30
C LYS A 523 33.29 0.92 -15.83
N GLN A 524 34.26 1.01 -14.91
CA GLN A 524 34.01 1.05 -13.47
C GLN A 524 33.33 2.36 -13.06
N GLN A 525 33.76 3.49 -13.62
CA GLN A 525 33.16 4.81 -13.36
C GLN A 525 31.71 4.88 -13.84
N LEU A 526 31.40 4.33 -15.03
CA LEU A 526 30.02 4.25 -15.53
C LEU A 526 29.13 3.49 -14.55
N TYR A 527 29.59 2.34 -14.04
CA TYR A 527 28.79 1.55 -13.10
C TYR A 527 28.58 2.27 -11.76
N GLN A 528 29.62 2.90 -11.21
CA GLN A 528 29.49 3.69 -9.96
C GLN A 528 28.54 4.89 -10.13
N PHE A 529 28.54 5.51 -11.31
CA PHE A 529 27.58 6.56 -11.64
C PHE A 529 26.15 6.04 -11.68
N ILE A 530 25.91 4.90 -12.38
CA ILE A 530 24.59 4.28 -12.49
C ILE A 530 24.01 3.93 -11.12
N LYS A 531 24.82 3.48 -10.15
CA LYS A 531 24.37 3.21 -8.78
C LYS A 531 23.75 4.42 -8.05
N LYS A 532 24.06 5.64 -8.49
CA LYS A 532 23.52 6.88 -7.93
C LYS A 532 22.20 7.28 -8.59
N LEU A 533 21.82 6.64 -9.69
CA LEU A 533 20.57 6.92 -10.41
C LEU A 533 19.41 6.16 -9.78
N LYS A 534 18.26 6.85 -9.68
CA LYS A 534 17.01 6.36 -9.11
C LYS A 534 15.80 6.60 -10.00
N ASP A 535 15.87 7.52 -10.96
CA ASP A 535 14.73 7.80 -11.84
C ASP A 535 14.44 6.63 -12.80
N THR A 536 13.16 6.26 -12.91
CA THR A 536 12.70 5.11 -13.70
C THR A 536 12.97 5.28 -15.19
N LEU A 537 12.72 6.46 -15.77
CA LEU A 537 12.88 6.67 -17.22
C LEU A 537 14.36 6.60 -17.61
N VAL A 538 15.22 7.25 -16.82
CA VAL A 538 16.67 7.24 -17.01
C VAL A 538 17.21 5.81 -16.97
N LEU A 539 16.84 5.04 -15.94
CA LEU A 539 17.26 3.65 -15.80
C LEU A 539 16.72 2.79 -16.94
N SER A 540 15.46 2.94 -17.35
CA SER A 540 14.89 2.18 -18.48
C SER A 540 15.62 2.45 -19.79
N ILE A 541 16.00 3.70 -20.09
CA ILE A 541 16.75 4.04 -21.31
C ILE A 541 18.16 3.41 -21.27
N ILE A 542 18.85 3.50 -20.14
CA ILE A 542 20.18 2.90 -19.97
C ILE A 542 20.10 1.37 -20.09
N ILE A 543 19.14 0.73 -19.42
CA ILE A 543 18.90 -0.73 -19.49
C ILE A 543 18.58 -1.15 -20.92
N SER A 544 17.72 -0.41 -21.62
CA SER A 544 17.37 -0.68 -23.02
C SER A 544 18.59 -0.59 -23.95
N CYS A 545 19.43 0.43 -23.79
CA CYS A 545 20.66 0.59 -24.56
C CYS A 545 21.64 -0.58 -24.32
N LEU A 546 21.90 -0.91 -23.05
CA LEU A 546 22.79 -2.00 -22.66
C LEU A 546 22.27 -3.39 -23.08
N ALA A 547 20.96 -3.62 -22.97
CA ALA A 547 20.31 -4.85 -23.46
C ALA A 547 20.48 -4.99 -24.97
N LYS A 548 20.35 -3.89 -25.72
CA LYS A 548 20.54 -3.91 -27.18
C LYS A 548 21.99 -4.23 -27.55
N PHE A 549 22.97 -3.65 -26.85
CA PHE A 549 24.38 -4.03 -27.02
C PHE A 549 24.58 -5.53 -26.75
N TYR A 550 24.02 -6.04 -25.65
CA TYR A 550 24.14 -7.45 -25.30
C TYR A 550 23.53 -8.37 -26.37
N ASN A 551 22.33 -8.08 -26.86
CA ASN A 551 21.67 -8.89 -27.88
C ASN A 551 22.46 -8.91 -29.20
N ILE A 552 22.97 -7.76 -29.67
CA ILE A 552 23.76 -7.69 -30.91
C ILE A 552 25.10 -8.42 -30.77
N LEU A 553 25.79 -8.26 -29.63
CA LEU A 553 27.10 -8.87 -29.42
C LEU A 553 27.03 -10.39 -29.17
N LYS A 554 25.93 -10.88 -28.61
CA LYS A 554 25.72 -12.30 -28.35
C LYS A 554 25.36 -13.09 -29.61
N ASP A 555 24.66 -12.46 -30.57
CA ASP A 555 24.28 -13.05 -31.87
C ASP A 555 23.52 -14.39 -31.73
N ASP A 556 22.57 -14.46 -30.81
CA ASP A 556 21.72 -15.63 -30.56
C ASP A 556 20.24 -15.23 -30.70
N SER A 557 19.60 -15.67 -31.78
CA SER A 557 18.21 -15.34 -32.09
C SER A 557 17.18 -16.05 -31.20
N VAL A 558 17.58 -17.12 -30.50
CA VAL A 558 16.67 -17.91 -29.65
C VAL A 558 16.55 -17.31 -28.24
N GLY A 559 17.53 -16.51 -27.83
CA GLY A 559 17.63 -15.92 -26.50
C GLY A 559 17.60 -14.39 -26.49
N GLU A 560 16.85 -13.75 -27.40
CA GLU A 560 16.78 -12.29 -27.44
C GLU A 560 16.11 -11.75 -26.17
N ILE A 561 16.81 -10.83 -25.49
CA ILE A 561 16.31 -10.20 -24.26
C ILE A 561 15.32 -9.08 -24.62
N PHE A 562 14.19 -9.02 -23.92
CA PHE A 562 13.19 -7.97 -24.09
C PHE A 562 13.73 -6.54 -23.86
N LEU A 563 13.34 -5.61 -24.74
CA LEU A 563 13.67 -4.20 -24.66
C LEU A 563 12.42 -3.32 -24.69
N GLU A 564 12.23 -2.47 -23.67
CA GLU A 564 11.12 -1.53 -23.58
C GLU A 564 11.15 -0.46 -24.70
N TYR A 565 12.35 -0.06 -25.13
CA TYR A 565 12.55 0.96 -26.16
C TYR A 565 13.37 0.45 -27.36
N GLN A 566 12.97 -0.70 -27.92
CA GLN A 566 13.69 -1.34 -29.02
C GLN A 566 13.90 -0.41 -30.24
N GLY A 567 12.91 0.44 -30.56
CA GLY A 567 12.94 1.31 -31.73
C GLY A 567 13.89 2.52 -31.65
N LEU A 568 14.50 2.80 -30.49
CA LEU A 568 15.43 3.92 -30.34
C LEU A 568 16.84 3.62 -30.88
N TRP A 569 17.21 2.34 -30.92
CA TRP A 569 18.62 1.96 -31.07
C TRP A 569 18.92 1.42 -32.48
N PRO A 570 20.16 1.64 -32.98
CA PRO A 570 20.65 0.98 -34.18
C PRO A 570 20.54 -0.55 -34.10
N SER A 571 20.29 -1.19 -35.24
CA SER A 571 20.17 -2.64 -35.36
C SER A 571 21.51 -3.36 -35.52
N VAL A 572 22.57 -2.65 -35.95
CA VAL A 572 23.87 -3.24 -36.30
C VAL A 572 25.00 -2.47 -35.61
N ILE A 573 25.99 -3.20 -35.11
CA ILE A 573 27.25 -2.66 -34.61
C ILE A 573 28.36 -3.02 -35.60
N SER A 574 29.04 -2.01 -36.14
CA SER A 574 30.24 -2.22 -36.97
C SER A 574 31.39 -2.75 -36.10
N ASN A 575 32.09 -3.79 -36.57
CA ASN A 575 33.24 -4.40 -35.88
C ASN A 575 32.91 -4.95 -34.47
N SER A 576 31.87 -5.79 -34.36
CA SER A 576 31.43 -6.40 -33.09
C SER A 576 32.55 -7.09 -32.28
N SER A 577 33.54 -7.69 -32.95
CA SER A 577 34.68 -8.37 -32.34
C SER A 577 35.62 -7.48 -31.52
N VAL A 578 35.55 -6.16 -31.70
CA VAL A 578 36.37 -5.18 -30.99
C VAL A 578 35.85 -4.93 -29.56
N PHE A 579 34.58 -5.24 -29.29
CA PHE A 579 33.93 -4.94 -28.01
C PHE A 579 33.95 -6.13 -27.05
N ASN A 580 33.99 -5.82 -25.75
CA ASN A 580 34.00 -6.84 -24.70
C ASN A 580 32.56 -7.25 -24.31
N MET A 581 32.06 -8.36 -24.86
CA MET A 581 30.72 -8.88 -24.56
C MET A 581 30.52 -9.16 -23.06
N MET A 582 31.52 -9.73 -22.38
CA MET A 582 31.42 -10.08 -20.96
C MET A 582 31.24 -8.84 -20.08
N ALA A 583 32.00 -7.78 -20.37
CA ALA A 583 31.90 -6.51 -19.64
C ALA A 583 30.54 -5.81 -19.87
N VAL A 584 30.01 -5.85 -21.10
CA VAL A 584 28.65 -5.35 -21.39
C VAL A 584 27.62 -6.14 -20.59
N GLY A 585 27.70 -7.47 -20.61
CA GLY A 585 26.80 -8.36 -19.86
C GLY A 585 26.84 -8.12 -18.35
N GLU A 586 28.03 -7.93 -17.77
CA GLU A 586 28.19 -7.64 -16.35
C GLU A 586 27.57 -6.28 -15.95
N ILE A 587 27.92 -5.20 -16.66
CA ILE A 587 27.36 -3.87 -16.36
C ILE A 587 25.85 -3.84 -16.57
N PHE A 588 25.35 -4.49 -17.64
CA PHE A 588 23.92 -4.63 -17.90
C PHE A 588 23.20 -5.33 -16.74
N GLN A 589 23.66 -6.52 -16.34
CA GLN A 589 23.03 -7.29 -15.27
C GLN A 589 23.09 -6.57 -13.92
N ASN A 590 24.22 -5.93 -13.61
CA ASN A 590 24.39 -5.15 -12.39
C ASN A 590 23.51 -3.90 -12.37
N THR A 591 23.33 -3.25 -13.52
CA THR A 591 22.41 -2.10 -13.68
C THR A 591 20.97 -2.54 -13.48
N LEU A 592 20.56 -3.65 -14.08
CA LEU A 592 19.22 -4.21 -13.93
C LEU A 592 18.94 -4.63 -12.47
N HIS A 593 19.92 -5.22 -11.79
CA HIS A 593 19.81 -5.57 -10.37
C HIS A 593 19.64 -4.32 -9.49
N HIS A 594 20.44 -3.28 -9.74
CA HIS A 594 20.31 -1.99 -9.05
C HIS A 594 18.93 -1.37 -9.27
N ALA A 595 18.45 -1.34 -10.52
CA ALA A 595 17.15 -0.77 -10.87
C ALA A 595 15.99 -1.51 -10.16
N LEU A 596 16.00 -2.85 -10.14
CA LEU A 596 15.01 -3.65 -9.41
C LEU A 596 15.13 -3.53 -7.89
N SER A 597 16.30 -3.22 -7.33
CA SER A 597 16.44 -2.95 -5.89
C SER A 597 15.77 -1.65 -5.46
N ILE A 598 15.66 -0.68 -6.38
CA ILE A 598 14.99 0.60 -6.14
C ILE A 598 13.50 0.51 -6.47
N HIS A 599 13.15 -0.02 -7.66
CA HIS A 599 11.78 -0.18 -8.11
C HIS A 599 11.47 -1.67 -8.38
N PRO A 600 11.17 -2.46 -7.34
CA PRO A 600 10.95 -3.90 -7.47
C PRO A 600 9.68 -4.26 -8.26
N THR A 601 8.76 -3.32 -8.43
CA THR A 601 7.48 -3.50 -9.11
C THR A 601 7.51 -3.10 -10.59
N HIS A 602 8.67 -2.75 -11.16
CA HIS A 602 8.73 -2.38 -12.57
C HIS A 602 8.59 -3.60 -13.49
N THR A 603 7.44 -3.72 -14.16
CA THR A 603 7.03 -4.91 -14.93
C THR A 603 7.98 -5.24 -16.09
N ALA A 604 8.39 -4.25 -16.88
CA ALA A 604 9.32 -4.45 -17.99
C ALA A 604 10.70 -4.93 -17.52
N TRP A 605 11.19 -4.42 -16.37
CA TRP A 605 12.49 -4.84 -15.84
C TRP A 605 12.46 -6.25 -15.27
N LEU A 606 11.34 -6.63 -14.65
CA LEU A 606 11.11 -8.00 -14.21
C LEU A 606 11.09 -8.96 -15.41
N ARG A 607 10.42 -8.60 -16.51
CA ARG A 607 10.46 -9.37 -17.77
C ARG A 607 11.89 -9.53 -18.29
N THR A 608 12.60 -8.42 -18.47
CA THR A 608 14.01 -8.41 -18.93
C THR A 608 14.90 -9.27 -18.01
N LYS A 609 14.67 -9.24 -16.69
CA LYS A 609 15.42 -10.08 -15.73
C LYS A 609 15.10 -11.56 -15.89
N GLY A 610 13.84 -11.89 -16.18
CA GLY A 610 13.43 -13.25 -16.54
C GLY A 610 14.14 -13.75 -17.79
N ASP A 611 14.22 -12.94 -18.85
CA ASP A 611 14.95 -13.29 -20.07
C ASP A 611 16.45 -13.51 -19.82
N VAL A 612 17.09 -12.65 -19.02
CA VAL A 612 18.49 -12.86 -18.61
C VAL A 612 18.67 -14.23 -17.94
N MET A 613 17.78 -14.60 -17.02
CA MET A 613 17.84 -15.88 -16.31
C MET A 613 17.57 -17.06 -17.24
N TYR A 614 16.62 -16.91 -18.16
CA TYR A 614 16.30 -17.90 -19.19
C TYR A 614 17.52 -18.19 -20.07
N VAL A 615 18.16 -17.13 -20.56
CA VAL A 615 19.34 -17.17 -21.41
C VAL A 615 20.56 -17.77 -20.70
N GLN A 616 20.64 -17.65 -19.37
CA GLN A 616 21.67 -18.29 -18.55
C GLN A 616 21.35 -19.76 -18.20
N GLY A 617 20.17 -20.28 -18.59
CA GLY A 617 19.73 -21.63 -18.27
C GLY A 617 19.11 -21.80 -16.87
N HIS A 618 18.89 -20.70 -16.13
CA HIS A 618 18.25 -20.73 -14.82
C HIS A 618 16.72 -20.69 -14.95
N TYR A 619 16.11 -21.78 -15.43
CA TYR A 619 14.69 -21.83 -15.80
C TYR A 619 13.71 -21.54 -14.65
N ALA A 620 13.98 -22.04 -13.44
CA ALA A 620 13.11 -21.77 -12.27
C ALA A 620 13.12 -20.29 -11.87
N SER A 621 14.29 -19.66 -11.89
CA SER A 621 14.43 -18.22 -11.65
C SER A 621 13.80 -17.38 -12.76
N ALA A 622 13.86 -17.83 -14.02
CA ALA A 622 13.18 -17.17 -15.13
C ALA A 622 11.66 -17.14 -14.89
N LEU A 623 11.06 -18.30 -14.58
CA LEU A 623 9.63 -18.38 -14.23
C LEU A 623 9.28 -17.48 -13.05
N LYS A 624 10.10 -17.46 -12.00
CA LYS A 624 9.92 -16.56 -10.85
C LYS A 624 9.73 -15.11 -11.30
N TYR A 625 10.63 -14.60 -12.15
CA TYR A 625 10.58 -13.20 -12.60
C TYR A 625 9.44 -12.94 -13.60
N TYR A 626 9.15 -13.88 -14.50
CA TYR A 626 7.99 -13.77 -15.40
C TYR A 626 6.66 -13.73 -14.64
N ILE A 627 6.49 -14.58 -13.63
CA ILE A 627 5.29 -14.59 -12.79
C ILE A 627 5.23 -13.34 -11.91
N SER A 628 6.37 -12.85 -11.41
CA SER A 628 6.44 -11.57 -10.69
C SER A 628 5.96 -10.41 -11.57
N ALA A 629 6.44 -10.34 -12.81
CA ALA A 629 6.02 -9.33 -13.78
C ALA A 629 4.51 -9.43 -14.05
N ALA A 630 4.01 -10.66 -14.22
CA ALA A 630 2.60 -10.91 -14.52
C ALA A 630 1.72 -10.47 -13.36
N MET A 631 2.09 -10.86 -12.13
CA MET A 631 1.39 -10.51 -10.89
C MET A 631 1.28 -9.00 -10.70
N VAL A 632 2.37 -8.26 -10.92
CA VAL A 632 2.37 -6.79 -10.76
C VAL A 632 1.58 -6.11 -11.87
N SER A 633 1.64 -6.60 -13.10
CA SER A 633 0.91 -6.00 -14.24
C SER A 633 -0.60 -6.22 -14.22
N SER A 634 -1.09 -7.20 -13.45
CA SER A 634 -2.48 -7.66 -13.46
C SER A 634 -3.19 -7.57 -12.11
N ASP A 635 -2.58 -6.89 -11.13
CA ASP A 635 -3.07 -6.81 -9.75
C ASP A 635 -3.43 -8.20 -9.19
N PHE A 636 -2.42 -9.07 -9.10
CA PHE A 636 -2.58 -10.46 -8.65
C PHE A 636 -3.54 -11.28 -9.53
N PHE A 637 -3.41 -11.12 -10.85
CA PHE A 637 -4.19 -11.83 -11.87
C PHE A 637 -5.69 -11.57 -11.78
N SER A 638 -6.07 -10.41 -11.25
CA SER A 638 -7.45 -9.94 -11.21
C SER A 638 -7.85 -9.28 -12.54
N LEU A 639 -6.86 -8.78 -13.28
CA LEU A 639 -7.00 -8.14 -14.58
C LEU A 639 -6.29 -8.95 -15.68
N PRO A 640 -6.69 -8.81 -16.96
CA PRO A 640 -6.00 -9.46 -18.06
C PRO A 640 -4.56 -8.96 -18.21
N LEU A 641 -3.65 -9.84 -18.62
CA LEU A 641 -2.23 -9.51 -18.80
C LEU A 641 -2.02 -8.58 -20.02
N PRO A 642 -1.22 -7.50 -19.91
CA PRO A 642 -0.94 -6.62 -21.02
C PRO A 642 -0.13 -7.32 -22.13
N LYS A 643 -0.67 -7.40 -23.35
CA LYS A 643 0.01 -8.02 -24.51
C LYS A 643 1.35 -7.37 -24.87
N ALA A 644 1.56 -6.10 -24.53
CA ALA A 644 2.85 -5.41 -24.74
C ALA A 644 4.00 -6.02 -23.92
N ILE A 645 3.68 -6.66 -22.79
CA ILE A 645 4.66 -7.29 -21.89
C ILE A 645 4.56 -8.81 -21.99
N PHE A 646 3.37 -9.37 -22.21
CA PHE A 646 3.14 -10.80 -22.33
C PHE A 646 2.69 -11.13 -23.75
N ASP A 647 3.67 -11.23 -24.64
CA ASP A 647 3.51 -11.70 -26.02
C ASP A 647 3.70 -13.22 -26.11
N ASP A 648 3.42 -13.78 -27.29
CA ASP A 648 3.60 -15.20 -27.57
C ASP A 648 5.05 -15.68 -27.34
N LEU A 649 6.05 -14.81 -27.56
CA LEU A 649 7.46 -15.16 -27.31
C LEU A 649 7.68 -15.39 -25.81
N GLN A 650 7.13 -14.52 -24.97
CA GLN A 650 7.21 -14.64 -23.52
C GLN A 650 6.55 -15.93 -23.03
N TYR A 651 5.37 -16.30 -23.54
CA TYR A 651 4.74 -17.58 -23.20
C TYR A 651 5.55 -18.76 -23.70
N LYS A 652 6.15 -18.69 -24.90
CA LYS A 652 7.07 -19.73 -25.41
C LYS A 652 8.29 -19.92 -24.50
N HIS A 653 8.87 -18.85 -23.95
CA HIS A 653 9.94 -18.96 -22.96
C HIS A 653 9.45 -19.65 -21.68
N MET A 654 8.25 -19.31 -21.18
CA MET A 654 7.66 -19.97 -20.01
C MET A 654 7.41 -21.47 -20.26
N ILE A 655 6.83 -21.82 -21.42
CA ILE A 655 6.61 -23.22 -21.85
C ILE A 655 7.93 -23.99 -21.88
N HIS A 656 8.98 -23.38 -22.44
CA HIS A 656 10.30 -23.98 -22.49
C HIS A 656 10.88 -24.19 -21.09
N CYS A 657 10.75 -23.21 -20.20
CA CYS A 657 11.18 -23.34 -18.80
C CYS A 657 10.46 -24.50 -18.10
N CYS A 658 9.13 -24.59 -18.21
CA CYS A 658 8.34 -25.67 -17.63
C CYS A 658 8.78 -27.03 -18.18
N SER A 659 8.97 -27.15 -19.50
CA SER A 659 9.44 -28.39 -20.15
C SER A 659 10.83 -28.81 -19.65
N LYS A 660 11.76 -27.87 -19.46
CA LYS A 660 13.11 -28.13 -18.94
C LYS A 660 13.11 -28.55 -17.47
N LEU A 661 12.14 -28.07 -16.69
CA LEU A 661 11.94 -28.46 -15.29
C LEU A 661 11.14 -29.77 -15.12
N GLN A 662 10.73 -30.41 -16.23
CA GLN A 662 9.85 -31.59 -16.24
C GLN A 662 8.43 -31.32 -15.69
N ASN A 663 7.97 -30.08 -15.80
CA ASN A 663 6.60 -29.67 -15.46
C ASN A 663 5.76 -29.63 -16.74
N HIS A 664 5.46 -30.80 -17.28
CA HIS A 664 4.85 -30.93 -18.61
C HIS A 664 3.36 -30.57 -18.64
N THR A 665 2.63 -30.76 -17.55
CA THR A 665 1.23 -30.34 -17.43
C THR A 665 1.11 -28.82 -17.44
N GLN A 666 1.98 -28.13 -16.71
CA GLN A 666 2.09 -26.67 -16.73
C GLN A 666 2.46 -26.16 -18.12
N ALA A 667 3.38 -26.83 -18.83
CA ALA A 667 3.73 -26.49 -20.20
C ALA A 667 2.54 -26.65 -21.17
N ALA A 668 1.77 -27.73 -21.03
CA ALA A 668 0.56 -27.96 -21.82
C ALA A 668 -0.51 -26.90 -21.57
N ILE A 669 -0.70 -26.47 -20.33
CA ILE A 669 -1.66 -25.42 -19.98
C ILE A 669 -1.22 -24.07 -20.57
N LEU A 670 0.07 -23.74 -20.48
CA LEU A 670 0.63 -22.53 -21.06
C LEU A 670 0.49 -22.47 -22.59
N HIS A 671 0.40 -23.62 -23.29
CA HIS A 671 0.10 -23.60 -24.72
C HIS A 671 -1.27 -22.98 -25.06
N GLN A 672 -2.25 -23.02 -24.14
CA GLN A 672 -3.53 -22.33 -24.31
C GLN A 672 -3.42 -20.79 -24.18
N PHE A 673 -2.30 -20.27 -23.65
CA PHE A 673 -2.09 -18.83 -23.48
C PHE A 673 -1.63 -18.13 -24.76
N LEU A 674 -1.16 -18.90 -25.75
CA LEU A 674 -0.78 -18.41 -27.06
C LEU A 674 -2.02 -17.94 -27.83
N ASP A 675 -1.85 -16.97 -28.74
CA ASP A 675 -2.95 -16.54 -29.62
C ASP A 675 -3.48 -17.72 -30.47
N GLU A 676 -2.59 -18.64 -30.88
CA GLU A 676 -2.93 -19.93 -31.48
C GLU A 676 -2.33 -21.09 -30.65
N PRO A 677 -3.16 -21.94 -30.02
CA PRO A 677 -2.67 -23.08 -29.24
C PRO A 677 -1.90 -24.09 -30.09
N ASN A 678 -0.68 -24.44 -29.66
CA ASN A 678 0.12 -25.48 -30.32
C ASN A 678 -0.23 -26.87 -29.77
N TYR A 679 -1.29 -27.47 -30.32
CA TYR A 679 -1.78 -28.78 -29.90
C TYR A 679 -0.73 -29.90 -30.03
N ALA A 680 0.10 -29.89 -31.06
CA ALA A 680 1.11 -30.95 -31.26
C ALA A 680 2.11 -31.03 -30.10
N MET A 681 2.57 -29.87 -29.62
CA MET A 681 3.48 -29.79 -28.48
C MET A 681 2.74 -30.01 -27.15
N ALA A 682 1.51 -29.52 -27.01
CA ALA A 682 0.70 -29.75 -25.82
C ALA A 682 0.38 -31.25 -25.62
N PHE A 683 -0.01 -31.97 -26.68
CA PHE A 683 -0.25 -33.42 -26.64
C PHE A 683 1.03 -34.18 -26.33
N LYS A 684 2.17 -33.75 -26.87
CA LYS A 684 3.47 -34.34 -26.53
C LYS A 684 3.77 -34.17 -25.03
N ALA A 685 3.60 -32.98 -24.48
CA ALA A 685 3.84 -32.69 -23.07
C ALA A 685 2.92 -33.50 -22.15
N LEU A 686 1.61 -33.54 -22.42
CA LEU A 686 0.63 -34.38 -21.70
C LEU A 686 0.89 -35.89 -21.88
N GLY A 687 1.56 -36.26 -22.97
CA GLY A 687 1.94 -37.62 -23.31
C GLY A 687 3.07 -38.19 -22.44
N GLU A 688 3.89 -37.32 -21.83
CA GLU A 688 5.03 -37.71 -21.01
C GLU A 688 4.60 -38.52 -19.78
N ARG A 689 5.48 -39.41 -19.30
CA ARG A 689 5.21 -40.25 -18.13
C ARG A 689 5.81 -39.69 -16.85
N VAL A 690 6.88 -38.91 -16.96
CA VAL A 690 7.60 -38.33 -15.82
C VAL A 690 7.26 -36.86 -15.76
N CYS A 691 6.40 -36.49 -14.83
CA CYS A 691 5.99 -35.11 -14.59
C CYS A 691 6.21 -34.75 -13.11
N ASN A 692 6.77 -33.57 -12.86
CA ASN A 692 7.08 -33.06 -11.53
C ASN A 692 6.05 -32.03 -11.02
N ASP A 693 4.89 -31.91 -11.68
CA ASP A 693 3.92 -30.84 -11.48
C ASP A 693 2.51 -31.30 -11.08
N SER A 694 2.36 -32.43 -10.37
CA SER A 694 1.08 -32.88 -9.80
C SER A 694 -0.08 -32.87 -10.83
N CYS A 695 0.15 -33.52 -11.98
CA CYS A 695 -0.68 -33.58 -13.19
C CYS A 695 -2.19 -33.28 -13.03
N ASP A 696 -2.90 -34.14 -12.29
CA ASP A 696 -4.36 -34.15 -12.15
C ASP A 696 -4.92 -32.91 -11.43
N THR A 697 -4.13 -32.28 -10.56
CA THR A 697 -4.54 -31.06 -9.85
C THR A 697 -4.76 -29.86 -10.78
N TYR A 698 -4.06 -29.83 -11.92
CA TYR A 698 -4.10 -28.72 -12.85
C TYR A 698 -5.16 -28.87 -13.96
N TYR A 699 -5.88 -29.97 -14.05
CA TYR A 699 -6.91 -30.16 -15.09
C TYR A 699 -8.05 -29.13 -15.00
N SER A 700 -8.35 -28.64 -13.80
CA SER A 700 -9.32 -27.55 -13.59
C SER A 700 -8.91 -26.23 -14.27
N CYS A 701 -7.63 -26.08 -14.62
CA CYS A 701 -7.08 -24.91 -15.31
C CYS A 701 -7.11 -25.04 -16.84
N ILE A 702 -7.58 -26.17 -17.38
CA ILE A 702 -7.74 -26.37 -18.82
C ILE A 702 -9.15 -25.91 -19.23
N TRP A 703 -9.24 -25.04 -20.22
CA TRP A 703 -10.51 -24.59 -20.80
C TRP A 703 -10.70 -25.04 -22.25
N ASP A 704 -9.63 -25.52 -22.88
CA ASP A 704 -9.67 -26.07 -24.23
C ASP A 704 -10.17 -27.52 -24.21
N ILE A 705 -11.33 -27.74 -24.84
CA ILE A 705 -11.99 -29.05 -24.89
C ILE A 705 -11.13 -30.07 -25.64
N THR A 706 -10.39 -29.64 -26.66
CA THR A 706 -9.52 -30.54 -27.44
C THR A 706 -8.44 -31.17 -26.57
N LEU A 707 -7.88 -30.40 -25.63
CA LEU A 707 -6.91 -30.91 -24.67
C LEU A 707 -7.56 -31.86 -23.66
N LEU A 708 -8.78 -31.55 -23.20
CA LEU A 708 -9.53 -32.42 -22.28
C LEU A 708 -9.91 -33.75 -22.95
N GLU A 709 -10.38 -33.73 -24.21
CA GLU A 709 -10.68 -34.94 -24.98
C GLU A 709 -9.45 -35.83 -25.17
N PHE A 710 -8.30 -35.22 -25.48
CA PHE A 710 -7.04 -35.93 -25.55
C PHE A 710 -6.70 -36.60 -24.20
N LEU A 711 -6.87 -35.89 -23.08
CA LEU A 711 -6.65 -36.46 -21.75
C LEU A 711 -7.58 -37.63 -21.45
N VAL A 712 -8.86 -37.57 -21.81
CA VAL A 712 -9.79 -38.70 -21.66
C VAL A 712 -9.31 -39.92 -22.45
N HIS A 713 -8.91 -39.73 -23.71
CA HIS A 713 -8.40 -40.81 -24.55
C HIS A 713 -7.12 -41.41 -23.97
N HIS A 714 -6.18 -40.56 -23.55
CA HIS A 714 -4.90 -40.94 -23.01
C HIS A 714 -5.03 -41.73 -21.69
N HIS A 715 -5.85 -41.25 -20.76
CA HIS A 715 -6.14 -41.94 -19.50
C HIS A 715 -6.87 -43.26 -19.70
N THR A 716 -7.77 -43.33 -20.68
CA THR A 716 -8.43 -44.59 -21.07
C THR A 716 -7.41 -45.61 -21.56
N LYS A 717 -6.44 -45.20 -22.37
CA LYS A 717 -5.37 -46.06 -22.88
C LYS A 717 -4.43 -46.54 -21.78
N ARG A 718 -4.21 -45.73 -20.73
CA ARG A 718 -3.36 -46.08 -19.57
C ARG A 718 -4.09 -46.88 -18.49
N GLY A 719 -5.43 -46.94 -18.53
CA GLY A 719 -6.24 -47.62 -17.51
C GLY A 719 -6.46 -46.78 -16.25
N GLU A 720 -6.22 -45.46 -16.31
CA GLU A 720 -6.34 -44.52 -15.18
C GLU A 720 -7.79 -44.06 -15.04
N THR A 721 -8.63 -44.87 -14.38
CA THR A 721 -10.09 -44.65 -14.31
C THR A 721 -10.48 -43.37 -13.58
N ASP A 722 -9.78 -43.04 -12.49
CA ASP A 722 -10.12 -41.92 -11.61
C ASP A 722 -9.81 -40.58 -12.29
N CYS A 723 -8.61 -40.45 -12.87
CA CYS A 723 -8.21 -39.29 -13.67
C CYS A 723 -9.12 -39.11 -14.88
N ARG A 724 -9.47 -40.20 -15.57
CA ARG A 724 -10.44 -40.16 -16.68
C ARG A 724 -11.79 -39.60 -16.22
N GLN A 725 -12.32 -40.09 -15.09
CA GLN A 725 -13.63 -39.67 -14.59
C GLN A 725 -13.62 -38.19 -14.18
N GLN A 726 -12.53 -37.72 -13.57
CA GLN A 726 -12.34 -36.30 -13.26
C GLN A 726 -12.36 -35.42 -14.52
N VAL A 727 -11.65 -35.82 -15.59
CA VAL A 727 -11.64 -35.06 -16.85
C VAL A 727 -13.01 -35.05 -17.52
N ILE A 728 -13.74 -36.18 -17.49
CA ILE A 728 -15.13 -36.24 -18.01
C ILE A 728 -16.04 -35.27 -17.24
N GLN A 729 -15.89 -35.18 -15.91
CA GLN A 729 -16.65 -34.21 -15.11
C GLN A 729 -16.31 -32.76 -15.49
N LEU A 730 -15.04 -32.46 -15.80
CA LEU A 730 -14.62 -31.14 -16.26
C LEU A 730 -15.23 -30.79 -17.62
N ILE A 731 -15.21 -31.71 -18.58
CA ILE A 731 -15.87 -31.52 -19.89
C ILE A 731 -17.38 -31.27 -19.72
N GLY A 732 -18.00 -31.91 -18.73
CA GLY A 732 -19.42 -31.73 -18.41
C GLY A 732 -19.79 -30.37 -17.78
N GLN A 733 -18.81 -29.49 -17.51
CA GLN A 733 -19.08 -28.17 -16.93
C GLN A 733 -19.75 -27.25 -17.97
N LEU A 734 -20.87 -26.63 -17.58
CA LEU A 734 -21.67 -25.77 -18.47
C LEU A 734 -20.89 -24.59 -19.05
N GLU A 735 -19.91 -24.08 -18.32
CA GLU A 735 -19.06 -22.95 -18.73
C GLU A 735 -18.10 -23.30 -19.90
N LEU A 736 -17.73 -24.58 -20.04
CA LEU A 736 -16.82 -25.06 -21.09
C LEU A 736 -17.55 -25.54 -22.36
N ASN A 737 -18.87 -25.36 -22.45
CA ASN A 737 -19.63 -25.78 -23.62
C ASN A 737 -19.21 -24.99 -24.87
N SER A 738 -18.80 -25.68 -25.93
CA SER A 738 -18.40 -25.07 -27.22
C SER A 738 -19.49 -24.20 -27.85
N ASN A 739 -20.76 -24.47 -27.53
CA ASN A 739 -21.90 -23.73 -28.06
C ASN A 739 -22.22 -22.45 -27.27
N ASN A 740 -21.49 -22.17 -26.18
CA ASN A 740 -21.65 -20.92 -25.43
C ASN A 740 -21.25 -19.70 -26.28
N ASN A 741 -21.81 -18.54 -25.95
CA ASN A 741 -21.35 -17.27 -26.50
C ASN A 741 -19.87 -17.02 -26.16
N GLU A 742 -19.15 -16.32 -27.03
CA GLU A 742 -17.73 -16.00 -26.86
C GLU A 742 -17.44 -15.28 -25.54
N GLU A 743 -18.37 -14.47 -25.03
CA GLU A 743 -18.21 -13.77 -23.75
C GLU A 743 -18.05 -14.75 -22.58
N ILE A 744 -18.91 -15.78 -22.53
CA ILE A 744 -18.86 -16.82 -21.49
C ILE A 744 -17.57 -17.64 -21.63
N GLN A 745 -17.19 -17.98 -22.86
CA GLN A 745 -15.94 -18.71 -23.11
C GLN A 745 -14.70 -17.89 -22.71
N ARG A 746 -14.70 -16.58 -23.00
CA ARG A 746 -13.64 -15.65 -22.59
C ARG A 746 -13.57 -15.50 -21.08
N GLU A 747 -14.70 -15.41 -20.39
CA GLU A 747 -14.75 -15.34 -18.93
C GLU A 747 -14.25 -16.63 -18.28
N ALA A 748 -14.73 -17.79 -18.74
CA ALA A 748 -14.29 -19.10 -18.27
C ALA A 748 -12.78 -19.31 -18.46
N ALA A 749 -12.24 -18.89 -19.61
CA ALA A 749 -10.81 -18.90 -19.89
C ALA A 749 -10.04 -17.92 -18.99
N SER A 750 -10.55 -16.69 -18.78
CA SER A 750 -9.93 -15.68 -17.93
C SER A 750 -9.81 -16.15 -16.47
N LEU A 751 -10.89 -16.74 -15.92
CA LEU A 751 -10.91 -17.29 -14.56
C LEU A 751 -9.86 -18.39 -14.38
N ARG A 752 -9.83 -19.35 -15.31
CA ARG A 752 -8.86 -20.48 -15.30
C ARG A 752 -7.42 -20.01 -15.49
N LYS A 753 -7.18 -19.03 -16.38
CA LYS A 753 -5.88 -18.37 -16.51
C LYS A 753 -5.44 -17.76 -15.17
N GLY A 754 -6.34 -17.06 -14.49
CA GLY A 754 -6.10 -16.48 -13.16
C GLY A 754 -5.79 -17.54 -12.10
N TRP A 755 -6.55 -18.65 -12.04
CA TRP A 755 -6.28 -19.75 -11.12
C TRP A 755 -4.91 -20.39 -11.35
N PHE A 756 -4.59 -20.66 -12.61
CA PHE A 756 -3.31 -21.24 -13.00
C PHE A 756 -2.14 -20.35 -12.62
N LEU A 757 -2.19 -19.06 -12.98
CA LEU A 757 -1.13 -18.11 -12.67
C LEU A 757 -0.97 -17.88 -11.16
N ARG A 758 -2.06 -17.89 -10.38
CA ARG A 758 -1.99 -17.84 -8.91
C ARG A 758 -1.37 -19.11 -8.31
N ALA A 759 -1.65 -20.27 -8.89
CA ALA A 759 -1.03 -21.53 -8.48
C ALA A 759 0.48 -21.51 -8.77
N LEU A 760 0.89 -21.04 -9.96
CA LEU A 760 2.31 -20.84 -10.28
C LEU A 760 2.96 -19.80 -9.36
N ALA A 761 2.29 -18.70 -9.05
CA ALA A 761 2.80 -17.70 -8.11
C ALA A 761 3.11 -18.30 -6.74
N LYS A 762 2.21 -19.15 -6.20
CA LYS A 762 2.46 -19.87 -4.94
C LYS A 762 3.63 -20.86 -5.00
N GLN A 763 3.96 -21.36 -6.19
CA GLN A 763 5.04 -22.32 -6.38
C GLN A 763 6.41 -21.67 -6.50
N TYR A 764 6.52 -20.53 -7.19
CA TYR A 764 7.80 -19.93 -7.58
C TYR A 764 8.17 -18.63 -6.84
N LEU A 765 7.20 -17.92 -6.24
CA LEU A 765 7.43 -16.69 -5.46
C LEU A 765 7.52 -17.00 -3.97
#